data_AF-A0A5J4USL0-F1
#
_entry.id   AF-A0A5J4USL0-F1
#
_cell.length_a   1.000
_cell.length_b   1.000
_cell.length_c   1.000
_cell.angle_alpha   90.00
_cell.angle_beta   90.00
_cell.angle_gamma   90.00
#
_symmetry.space_group_name_H-M   'P 1'
#
loop_
_entity.id
_entity.type
_entity.pdbx_description
1 polymer ?
#
loop_
_entity_poly.entity_id
_entity_poly.type
_entity_poly.pdbx_seq_one_letter_code
_entity_poly.pdbx_strand_id
1 'polypeptide(L)'
;MQSSHFTALLFFICIVNVSAEAIVGTLEGTLELEITGVKKKIAHLGEGRYITNGINVAYKHISLHGSKYTEIQAVDTVNLNAMFIGEEADIYLQNLRFKSIGNLVAIVERKSQLAFVDNILIGTTIRNCFEVDGGELILSNLKLEFEINDERRVSNLVNFGELGGNLHVQKTSIEQVIIDGDIQLFGDGIQSQISLTNCKFTQLHFDRISSSNFASNIIGQGNVIIQDCAFIDVENALEGGVVNGLNTNGSLQVVGSLFKSCYNTKHINEGISNKGYHTDISSGDARFSDVTFEGCSSQNFGGSISFISNGKLSLSDVRIRTSTSYGSKGGAIYFEGSGKLSISDVSFKECRSQGQLIGQGGAIYFAGSGNLSLSDVSFKECISNGQLTGQGGAIYIEGAGYHKMSDISFADCSVSGNEISEGGIIYSKGGQNKFSDVSFKRSSAIITESSQSNIDADQSSALGGGIMAIDWLNGSALSDVSFTSCVAGCGGGIYLDSASDRIKFSDVRFYDNIASVSGGGGIFARDTNIVYLRYCKFSGNQGYGSENGNDIHFSELGLNTEHPDMLQIKKDMIYKSKSSSAETRVYIVGIGSLYDWLPDRYQGEWPVWAQITMNVVAVVVVFIVIVLCICCCCKCCGMCCSSCCGACCFKGCLLCCNNCCLHCCCCKCSSNNGTKGNDRAILNRYNKGHCCESCCQGCCKQSGDQCCQKQRTIDNSNQNQQYRTAEEGQYYDKNNQQMQQRNGNGIVVVVSDNAYVPQYGAKQPYPTLQANPAYQYSSQQNQPSIPPPLQHNNDNPQVQYNPYSPQQQVNPIFSQPPPQNLQMPFGKEDFLQ
;
A
#
# COMPACT_ATOMS: atom_id res chain seq x y z
N MET A 1 0.46 -85.96 49.75
CA MET A 1 -0.32 -85.43 48.61
C MET A 1 -1.02 -84.09 48.87
N GLN A 2 -1.13 -83.55 50.10
CA GLN A 2 -1.80 -82.26 50.32
C GLN A 2 -0.93 -81.01 50.07
N SER A 3 0.40 -81.07 50.14
CA SER A 3 1.24 -79.87 49.94
C SER A 3 1.35 -79.41 48.47
N SER A 4 1.27 -80.32 47.50
CA SER A 4 1.41 -79.98 46.06
C SER A 4 0.26 -79.09 45.55
N HIS A 5 -0.96 -79.28 46.05
CA HIS A 5 -2.10 -78.45 45.67
C HIS A 5 -2.01 -77.03 46.25
N PHE A 6 -1.43 -76.86 47.44
CA PHE A 6 -1.27 -75.54 48.05
C PHE A 6 -0.21 -74.69 47.33
N THR A 7 0.92 -75.30 46.95
CA THR A 7 1.94 -74.64 46.13
C THR A 7 1.41 -74.27 44.74
N ALA A 8 0.64 -75.16 44.10
CA ALA A 8 0.01 -74.87 42.81
C ALA A 8 -1.00 -73.72 42.89
N LEU A 9 -1.81 -73.65 43.95
CA LEU A 9 -2.76 -72.56 44.16
C LEU A 9 -2.05 -71.22 44.43
N LEU A 10 -0.98 -71.22 45.23
CA LEU A 10 -0.14 -70.02 45.43
C LEU A 10 0.56 -69.59 44.14
N PHE A 11 1.05 -70.52 43.32
CA PHE A 11 1.59 -70.19 42.00
C PHE A 11 0.51 -69.60 41.08
N PHE A 12 -0.71 -70.15 41.10
CA PHE A 12 -1.83 -69.60 40.32
C PHE A 12 -2.24 -68.21 40.80
N ILE A 13 -2.30 -67.97 42.11
CA ILE A 13 -2.60 -66.65 42.68
C ILE A 13 -1.47 -65.65 42.39
N CYS A 14 -0.20 -66.06 42.47
CA CYS A 14 0.92 -65.21 42.06
C CYS A 14 0.91 -64.92 40.57
N ILE A 15 0.61 -65.89 39.70
CA ILE A 15 0.47 -65.66 38.26
C ILE A 15 -0.71 -64.72 38.00
N VAL A 16 -1.87 -64.93 38.63
CA VAL A 16 -3.05 -64.06 38.47
C VAL A 16 -2.77 -62.64 38.99
N ASN A 17 -2.06 -62.47 40.12
CA ASN A 17 -1.68 -61.15 40.62
C ASN A 17 -0.64 -60.47 39.73
N VAL A 18 0.39 -61.18 39.26
CA VAL A 18 1.41 -60.61 38.36
C VAL A 18 0.79 -60.28 36.99
N SER A 19 -0.14 -61.09 36.49
CA SER A 19 -0.94 -60.77 35.30
C SER A 19 -1.89 -59.61 35.53
N ALA A 20 -2.50 -59.49 36.72
CA ALA A 20 -3.35 -58.34 37.06
C ALA A 20 -2.54 -57.04 37.15
N GLU A 21 -1.39 -57.04 37.84
CA GLU A 21 -0.48 -55.87 37.87
C GLU A 21 0.05 -55.51 36.47
N ALA A 22 0.32 -56.50 35.61
CA ALA A 22 0.70 -56.25 34.22
C ALA A 22 -0.44 -55.68 33.36
N ILE A 23 -1.69 -56.08 33.59
CA ILE A 23 -2.89 -55.56 32.88
C ILE A 23 -3.25 -54.14 33.37
N VAL A 24 -3.03 -53.82 34.65
CA VAL A 24 -3.27 -52.47 35.21
C VAL A 24 -2.39 -51.38 34.58
N GLY A 25 -1.33 -51.76 33.86
CA GLY A 25 -0.48 -50.83 33.09
C GLY A 25 -0.87 -50.61 31.62
N THR A 26 -1.87 -51.32 31.05
CA THR A 26 -2.21 -51.17 29.62
C THR A 26 -3.46 -50.33 29.38
N LEU A 27 -3.43 -49.56 28.29
CA LEU A 27 -4.55 -48.70 27.90
C LEU A 27 -5.73 -49.54 27.37
N GLU A 28 -5.45 -50.60 26.62
CA GLU A 28 -6.46 -51.53 26.08
C GLU A 28 -7.21 -52.26 27.20
N GLY A 29 -6.47 -52.71 28.23
CA GLY A 29 -7.04 -53.34 29.43
C GLY A 29 -7.95 -52.38 30.20
N THR A 30 -7.50 -51.13 30.37
CA THR A 30 -8.29 -50.07 31.02
C THR A 30 -9.56 -49.70 30.23
N LEU A 31 -9.58 -49.91 28.91
CA LEU A 31 -10.72 -49.60 28.05
C LEU A 31 -11.66 -50.79 27.77
N GLU A 32 -11.34 -52.01 28.24
CA GLU A 32 -12.13 -53.23 28.05
C GLU A 32 -12.57 -53.46 26.58
N LEU A 33 -11.70 -53.15 25.62
CA LEU A 33 -12.10 -52.94 24.21
C LEU A 33 -12.54 -54.22 23.46
N GLU A 34 -12.17 -55.40 23.94
CA GLU A 34 -12.30 -56.66 23.19
C GLU A 34 -13.70 -57.29 23.19
N ILE A 35 -14.61 -56.89 24.09
CA ILE A 35 -15.76 -57.76 24.46
C ILE A 35 -17.15 -57.18 24.12
N THR A 36 -17.28 -55.86 23.95
CA THR A 36 -18.61 -55.23 23.83
C THR A 36 -18.76 -54.38 22.58
N GLY A 37 -19.77 -54.65 21.75
CA GLY A 37 -20.19 -53.83 20.60
C GLY A 37 -20.82 -52.48 20.96
N VAL A 38 -20.36 -51.88 22.07
CA VAL A 38 -20.81 -50.60 22.59
C VAL A 38 -20.13 -49.48 21.82
N LYS A 39 -20.93 -48.70 21.09
CA LYS A 39 -20.44 -47.61 20.21
C LYS A 39 -19.82 -46.43 20.96
N LYS A 40 -19.99 -46.29 22.28
CA LYS A 40 -19.47 -45.15 23.04
C LYS A 40 -18.84 -45.58 24.37
N LYS A 41 -17.57 -45.26 24.56
CA LYS A 41 -16.83 -45.47 25.81
C LYS A 41 -16.26 -44.14 26.35
N ILE A 42 -16.27 -44.01 27.67
CA ILE A 42 -15.67 -42.88 28.40
C ILE A 42 -14.81 -43.50 29.51
N ALA A 43 -13.54 -43.12 29.59
CA ALA A 43 -12.61 -43.59 30.61
C ALA A 43 -11.93 -42.42 31.31
N HIS A 44 -11.80 -42.55 32.63
CA HIS A 44 -11.03 -41.64 33.48
C HIS A 44 -9.77 -42.38 33.92
N LEU A 45 -8.62 -41.96 33.40
CA LEU A 45 -7.32 -42.54 33.69
C LEU A 45 -6.71 -41.92 34.95
N GLY A 46 -6.02 -42.73 35.75
CA GLY A 46 -5.32 -42.26 36.94
C GLY A 46 -4.01 -41.53 36.62
N GLU A 47 -3.34 -41.02 37.64
CA GLU A 47 -1.92 -40.63 37.53
C GLU A 47 -1.08 -41.90 37.28
N GLY A 48 -0.10 -41.81 36.36
CA GLY A 48 0.73 -42.95 35.99
C GLY A 48 1.01 -43.05 34.50
N ARG A 49 1.75 -44.08 34.10
CA ARG A 49 2.14 -44.36 32.71
C ARG A 49 1.38 -45.57 32.19
N TYR A 50 0.61 -45.35 31.13
CA TYR A 50 -0.17 -46.35 30.41
C TYR A 50 0.56 -46.70 29.12
N ILE A 51 0.68 -47.99 28.84
CA ILE A 51 1.31 -48.52 27.64
C ILE A 51 0.22 -48.99 26.67
N THR A 52 0.39 -48.73 25.37
CA THR A 52 -0.56 -49.14 24.32
C THR A 52 0.13 -49.84 23.15
N ASN A 53 -0.55 -50.85 22.60
CA ASN A 53 -0.19 -51.54 21.36
C ASN A 53 -0.92 -50.96 20.14
N GLY A 54 -1.46 -49.75 20.23
CA GLY A 54 -2.29 -49.14 19.20
C GLY A 54 -3.75 -49.62 19.28
N ILE A 55 -4.68 -48.66 19.19
CA ILE A 55 -6.11 -48.90 19.39
C ILE A 55 -6.85 -48.64 18.08
N ASN A 56 -7.46 -49.69 17.52
CA ASN A 56 -8.42 -49.54 16.44
C ASN A 56 -9.77 -49.06 17.00
N VAL A 57 -10.14 -47.83 16.65
CA VAL A 57 -11.34 -47.11 17.09
C VAL A 57 -12.42 -47.01 16.02
N ALA A 58 -12.29 -47.71 14.89
CA ALA A 58 -13.21 -47.59 13.77
C ALA A 58 -14.67 -47.83 14.20
N TYR A 59 -15.57 -46.95 13.77
CA TYR A 59 -17.00 -46.94 14.11
C TYR A 59 -17.32 -46.79 15.62
N LYS A 60 -16.39 -46.24 16.43
CA LYS A 60 -16.54 -46.03 17.89
C LYS A 60 -16.34 -44.57 18.27
N HIS A 61 -17.02 -44.17 19.34
CA HIS A 61 -16.79 -42.93 20.08
C HIS A 61 -16.00 -43.25 21.36
N ILE A 62 -14.81 -42.69 21.54
CA ILE A 62 -13.97 -42.85 22.74
C ILE A 62 -13.67 -41.49 23.36
N SER A 63 -13.81 -41.39 24.69
CA SER A 63 -13.43 -40.20 25.46
C SER A 63 -12.47 -40.60 26.58
N LEU A 64 -11.23 -40.14 26.52
CA LEU A 64 -10.19 -40.36 27.53
C LEU A 64 -9.91 -39.07 28.28
N HIS A 65 -10.08 -39.09 29.61
CA HIS A 65 -9.74 -37.99 30.48
C HIS A 65 -8.66 -38.45 31.46
N GLY A 66 -7.51 -37.77 31.47
CA GLY A 66 -6.44 -38.03 32.42
C GLY A 66 -6.21 -36.87 33.39
N SER A 67 -5.00 -36.85 33.91
CA SER A 67 -4.41 -35.80 34.73
C SER A 67 -3.16 -35.23 34.06
N LYS A 68 -2.65 -34.10 34.57
CA LYS A 68 -1.34 -33.57 34.18
C LYS A 68 -0.13 -34.51 34.44
N TYR A 69 -0.34 -35.71 34.99
CA TYR A 69 0.67 -36.75 35.21
C TYR A 69 0.27 -38.11 34.60
N THR A 70 -0.77 -38.15 33.77
CA THR A 70 -1.19 -39.35 33.04
C THR A 70 -0.45 -39.40 31.71
N GLU A 71 0.52 -40.30 31.60
CA GLU A 71 1.32 -40.51 30.39
C GLU A 71 0.80 -41.71 29.60
N ILE A 72 0.68 -41.56 28.28
CA ILE A 72 0.41 -42.63 27.33
C ILE A 72 1.63 -42.79 26.42
N GLN A 73 2.11 -44.02 26.27
CA GLN A 73 3.23 -44.35 25.41
C GLN A 73 2.94 -45.63 24.61
N ALA A 74 3.28 -45.61 23.32
CA ALA A 74 3.26 -46.80 22.47
C ALA A 74 4.38 -47.78 22.87
N VAL A 75 4.15 -49.09 22.74
CA VAL A 75 5.22 -50.09 22.87
C VAL A 75 6.25 -49.87 21.75
N ASP A 76 7.54 -49.89 22.09
CA ASP A 76 8.68 -49.71 21.15
C ASP A 76 8.85 -50.86 20.12
N THR A 77 7.84 -51.70 19.92
CA THR A 77 7.81 -52.75 18.90
C THR A 77 7.54 -52.14 17.53
N VAL A 78 8.46 -52.41 16.59
CA VAL A 78 8.75 -51.70 15.31
C VAL A 78 7.61 -51.65 14.26
N ASN A 79 6.38 -52.02 14.59
CA ASN A 79 5.27 -52.19 13.63
C ASN A 79 4.01 -51.35 13.95
N LEU A 80 4.07 -50.41 14.89
CA LEU A 80 2.91 -49.60 15.28
C LEU A 80 2.97 -48.20 14.64
N ASN A 81 2.16 -47.99 13.61
CA ASN A 81 2.06 -46.69 12.95
C ASN A 81 1.50 -45.62 13.91
N ALA A 82 0.42 -45.93 14.64
CA ALA A 82 -0.27 -44.95 15.52
C ALA A 82 -0.85 -45.55 16.81
N MET A 83 -1.02 -44.70 17.85
CA MET A 83 -1.72 -45.08 19.10
C MET A 83 -3.25 -45.17 18.92
N PHE A 84 -3.83 -44.36 18.03
CA PHE A 84 -5.26 -44.40 17.67
C PHE A 84 -5.44 -44.38 16.15
N ILE A 85 -6.29 -45.25 15.60
CA ILE A 85 -6.61 -45.33 14.16
C ILE A 85 -8.05 -45.84 13.95
N GLY A 86 -8.78 -45.31 12.99
CA GLY A 86 -10.09 -45.86 12.61
C GLY A 86 -11.00 -44.87 11.86
N GLU A 87 -11.64 -45.35 10.78
CA GLU A 87 -12.71 -44.68 10.04
C GLU A 87 -14.00 -44.48 10.88
N GLU A 88 -14.77 -43.43 10.56
CA GLU A 88 -16.06 -43.09 11.19
C GLU A 88 -16.00 -43.11 12.75
N ALA A 89 -14.91 -42.59 13.32
CA ALA A 89 -14.62 -42.59 14.75
C ALA A 89 -14.66 -41.19 15.39
N ASP A 90 -15.19 -41.09 16.61
CA ASP A 90 -15.20 -39.86 17.41
C ASP A 90 -14.22 -40.02 18.58
N ILE A 91 -13.09 -39.32 18.58
CA ILE A 91 -12.01 -39.50 19.56
C ILE A 91 -11.83 -38.20 20.36
N TYR A 92 -12.01 -38.25 21.68
CA TYR A 92 -11.79 -37.12 22.58
C TYR A 92 -10.70 -37.47 23.59
N LEU A 93 -9.61 -36.71 23.61
CA LEU A 93 -8.42 -36.93 24.45
C LEU A 93 -8.19 -35.67 25.28
N GLN A 94 -8.22 -35.75 26.61
CA GLN A 94 -8.11 -34.57 27.47
C GLN A 94 -7.22 -34.75 28.71
N ASN A 95 -6.36 -33.76 28.98
CA ASN A 95 -5.41 -33.73 30.10
C ASN A 95 -4.52 -34.99 30.13
N LEU A 96 -3.84 -35.27 29.02
CA LEU A 96 -2.97 -36.42 28.83
C LEU A 96 -1.58 -35.97 28.34
N ARG A 97 -0.55 -36.74 28.71
CA ARG A 97 0.83 -36.62 28.22
C ARG A 97 1.08 -37.74 27.22
N PHE A 98 1.63 -37.44 26.05
CA PHE A 98 1.95 -38.42 25.02
C PHE A 98 3.44 -38.39 24.70
N LYS A 99 4.13 -39.52 24.89
CA LYS A 99 5.55 -39.63 24.56
C LYS A 99 5.72 -40.11 23.11
N SER A 100 6.14 -39.21 22.23
CA SER A 100 6.42 -39.52 20.82
C SER A 100 7.86 -40.01 20.67
N ILE A 101 8.02 -41.32 20.48
CA ILE A 101 9.30 -41.97 20.14
C ILE A 101 9.28 -42.36 18.65
N GLY A 102 8.86 -41.43 17.78
CA GLY A 102 8.71 -41.65 16.34
C GLY A 102 7.42 -42.34 15.88
N ASN A 103 6.54 -42.73 16.81
CA ASN A 103 5.20 -43.26 16.51
C ASN A 103 4.17 -42.12 16.48
N LEU A 104 3.16 -42.20 15.61
CA LEU A 104 2.04 -41.26 15.58
C LEU A 104 1.19 -41.40 16.85
N VAL A 105 0.67 -40.29 17.35
CA VAL A 105 -0.40 -40.31 18.36
C VAL A 105 -1.69 -40.82 17.70
N ALA A 106 -2.05 -40.30 16.52
CA ALA A 106 -3.24 -40.76 15.81
C ALA A 106 -3.16 -40.59 14.29
N ILE A 107 -3.87 -41.48 13.59
CA ILE A 107 -4.27 -41.33 12.19
C ILE A 107 -5.78 -41.06 12.19
N VAL A 108 -6.19 -39.90 11.71
CA VAL A 108 -7.59 -39.45 11.66
C VAL A 108 -8.15 -39.73 10.28
N GLU A 109 -8.63 -40.96 10.10
CA GLU A 109 -9.14 -41.49 8.83
C GLU A 109 -10.50 -40.85 8.44
N ARG A 110 -11.01 -41.29 7.29
CA ARG A 110 -12.20 -40.76 6.63
C ARG A 110 -13.42 -40.64 7.55
N LYS A 111 -14.01 -39.44 7.58
CA LYS A 111 -15.17 -39.05 8.42
C LYS A 111 -14.95 -39.20 9.93
N SER A 112 -13.72 -39.40 10.40
CA SER A 112 -13.42 -39.41 11.83
C SER A 112 -13.13 -37.99 12.33
N GLN A 113 -13.42 -37.74 13.61
CA GLN A 113 -13.04 -36.52 14.32
C GLN A 113 -12.16 -36.87 15.52
N LEU A 114 -11.02 -36.19 15.67
CA LEU A 114 -10.19 -36.27 16.87
C LEU A 114 -10.07 -34.90 17.53
N ALA A 115 -10.40 -34.82 18.82
CA ALA A 115 -10.19 -33.64 19.66
C ALA A 115 -9.10 -33.91 20.71
N PHE A 116 -8.01 -33.15 20.64
CA PHE A 116 -6.83 -33.23 21.48
C PHE A 116 -6.77 -31.97 22.37
N VAL A 117 -7.28 -32.05 23.59
CA VAL A 117 -7.61 -30.88 24.44
C VAL A 117 -6.77 -30.85 25.71
N ASP A 118 -6.08 -29.73 25.98
CA ASP A 118 -5.26 -29.53 27.19
C ASP A 118 -4.09 -30.53 27.36
N ASN A 119 -3.71 -31.23 26.29
CA ASN A 119 -2.72 -32.32 26.28
C ASN A 119 -1.28 -31.82 26.04
N ILE A 120 -0.30 -32.65 26.39
CA ILE A 120 1.14 -32.39 26.25
C ILE A 120 1.76 -33.46 25.32
N LEU A 121 2.56 -33.04 24.35
CA LEU A 121 3.47 -33.90 23.60
C LEU A 121 4.88 -33.84 24.21
N ILE A 122 5.53 -35.00 24.33
CA ILE A 122 6.86 -35.16 24.94
C ILE A 122 7.80 -35.84 23.96
N GLY A 123 9.02 -35.31 23.82
CA GLY A 123 10.11 -35.97 23.08
C GLY A 123 11.44 -35.21 23.15
N THR A 124 12.51 -35.81 22.64
CA THR A 124 13.77 -35.10 22.34
C THR A 124 13.58 -34.19 21.12
N THR A 125 13.03 -34.75 20.05
CA THR A 125 12.51 -34.05 18.87
C THR A 125 11.04 -34.46 18.69
N ILE A 126 10.13 -33.48 18.70
CA ILE A 126 8.70 -33.76 18.55
C ILE A 126 8.37 -33.72 17.07
N ARG A 127 8.00 -34.87 16.49
CA ARG A 127 7.73 -34.98 15.05
C ARG A 127 6.67 -35.99 14.68
N ASN A 128 6.06 -35.81 13.51
CA ASN A 128 5.07 -36.71 12.91
C ASN A 128 4.09 -37.24 13.97
N CYS A 129 3.42 -36.34 14.68
CA CYS A 129 2.58 -36.70 15.83
C CYS A 129 1.15 -37.05 15.39
N PHE A 130 0.68 -36.50 14.28
CA PHE A 130 -0.63 -36.80 13.72
C PHE A 130 -0.58 -36.95 12.21
N GLU A 131 -1.53 -37.71 11.68
CA GLU A 131 -1.84 -37.83 10.26
C GLU A 131 -3.35 -37.67 10.10
N VAL A 132 -3.80 -36.95 9.07
CA VAL A 132 -5.22 -36.72 8.77
C VAL A 132 -5.50 -37.19 7.35
N ASP A 133 -6.36 -38.19 7.18
CA ASP A 133 -6.67 -38.78 5.87
C ASP A 133 -8.20 -38.83 5.66
N GLY A 134 -8.76 -37.68 5.28
CA GLY A 134 -10.20 -37.48 5.06
C GLY A 134 -11.03 -37.24 6.33
N GLY A 135 -10.37 -36.99 7.47
CA GLY A 135 -10.98 -36.68 8.76
C GLY A 135 -10.83 -35.22 9.22
N GLU A 136 -11.14 -34.97 10.49
CA GLU A 136 -11.03 -33.68 11.16
C GLU A 136 -10.22 -33.76 12.47
N LEU A 137 -9.14 -32.99 12.57
CA LEU A 137 -8.28 -32.93 13.76
C LEU A 137 -8.40 -31.58 14.46
N ILE A 138 -8.78 -31.58 15.74
CA ILE A 138 -8.85 -30.40 16.61
C ILE A 138 -7.73 -30.47 17.66
N LEU A 139 -6.76 -29.57 17.60
CA LEU A 139 -5.70 -29.40 18.60
C LEU A 139 -6.00 -28.17 19.47
N SER A 140 -6.46 -28.36 20.71
CA SER A 140 -6.86 -27.27 21.60
C SER A 140 -5.96 -27.16 22.84
N ASN A 141 -5.32 -26.01 23.05
CA ASN A 141 -4.37 -25.77 24.15
C ASN A 141 -3.24 -26.82 24.19
N LEU A 142 -2.70 -27.16 23.01
CA LEU A 142 -1.56 -28.07 22.88
C LEU A 142 -0.33 -27.48 23.57
N LYS A 143 0.41 -28.33 24.27
CA LYS A 143 1.70 -28.02 24.90
C LYS A 143 2.78 -28.97 24.41
N LEU A 144 4.02 -28.47 24.34
CA LEU A 144 5.20 -29.22 23.97
C LEU A 144 6.19 -29.24 25.13
N GLU A 145 6.69 -30.41 25.49
CA GLU A 145 7.67 -30.62 26.56
C GLU A 145 8.88 -31.37 25.99
N PHE A 146 10.07 -30.78 26.11
CA PHE A 146 11.29 -31.32 25.51
C PHE A 146 12.15 -32.02 26.56
N GLU A 147 12.66 -33.20 26.24
CA GLU A 147 13.56 -33.94 27.14
C GLU A 147 14.96 -33.30 27.21
N ILE A 148 15.34 -32.53 26.18
CA ILE A 148 16.59 -31.78 26.09
C ILE A 148 16.24 -30.29 25.92
N ASN A 149 16.49 -29.49 26.95
CA ASN A 149 16.11 -28.07 26.95
C ASN A 149 16.88 -27.21 25.93
N ASP A 150 18.10 -27.61 25.56
CA ASP A 150 18.97 -26.86 24.66
C ASP A 150 18.66 -27.13 23.17
N GLU A 151 17.89 -28.19 22.86
CA GLU A 151 17.58 -28.63 21.50
C GLU A 151 16.07 -28.82 21.31
N ARG A 152 15.29 -27.75 21.51
CA ARG A 152 13.83 -27.76 21.36
C ARG A 152 13.40 -27.85 19.90
N ARG A 153 13.55 -29.03 19.29
CA ARG A 153 13.29 -29.29 17.86
C ARG A 153 11.88 -29.83 17.63
N VAL A 154 11.15 -29.21 16.69
CA VAL A 154 9.85 -29.68 16.23
C VAL A 154 9.86 -29.78 14.71
N SER A 155 9.38 -30.87 14.15
CA SER A 155 9.27 -31.05 12.71
C SER A 155 7.95 -31.70 12.34
N ASN A 156 7.22 -31.15 11.37
CA ASN A 156 6.05 -31.80 10.77
C ASN A 156 5.07 -32.41 11.79
N LEU A 157 4.37 -31.56 12.55
CA LEU A 157 3.54 -32.02 13.66
C LEU A 157 2.31 -32.80 13.18
N VAL A 158 1.74 -32.37 12.04
CA VAL A 158 0.54 -32.92 11.42
C VAL A 158 0.79 -33.12 9.92
N ASN A 159 0.73 -34.36 9.46
CA ASN A 159 0.72 -34.76 8.05
C ASN A 159 -0.72 -34.92 7.54
N PHE A 160 -0.88 -34.95 6.22
CA PHE A 160 -2.13 -35.32 5.55
C PHE A 160 -1.91 -36.52 4.61
N GLY A 161 -2.85 -37.46 4.66
CA GLY A 161 -2.90 -38.57 3.70
C GLY A 161 -3.44 -38.13 2.34
N GLU A 162 -3.54 -39.06 1.39
CA GLU A 162 -3.99 -38.81 0.01
C GLU A 162 -5.40 -38.19 -0.07
N LEU A 163 -6.25 -38.40 0.95
CA LEU A 163 -7.61 -37.85 1.02
C LEU A 163 -7.66 -36.44 1.63
N GLY A 164 -6.53 -35.88 2.09
CA GLY A 164 -6.47 -34.56 2.72
C GLY A 164 -7.24 -34.51 4.04
N GLY A 165 -8.01 -33.44 4.28
CA GLY A 165 -8.83 -33.28 5.49
C GLY A 165 -8.73 -31.90 6.14
N ASN A 166 -9.22 -31.80 7.37
CA ASN A 166 -9.36 -30.54 8.10
C ASN A 166 -8.55 -30.52 9.40
N LEU A 167 -7.84 -29.42 9.65
CA LEU A 167 -7.11 -29.18 10.90
C LEU A 167 -7.56 -27.87 11.57
N HIS A 168 -7.87 -27.95 12.86
CA HIS A 168 -8.26 -26.82 13.71
C HIS A 168 -7.33 -26.72 14.92
N VAL A 169 -6.40 -25.76 14.91
CA VAL A 169 -5.53 -25.46 16.06
C VAL A 169 -6.10 -24.28 16.83
N GLN A 170 -6.30 -24.43 18.13
CA GLN A 170 -7.00 -23.46 18.98
C GLN A 170 -6.25 -23.21 20.28
N LYS A 171 -6.06 -21.93 20.67
CA LYS A 171 -5.48 -21.55 21.97
C LYS A 171 -4.09 -22.14 22.25
N THR A 172 -3.39 -22.62 21.23
CA THR A 172 -2.09 -23.27 21.33
C THR A 172 -0.99 -22.22 21.37
N SER A 173 0.01 -22.42 22.24
CA SER A 173 1.19 -21.56 22.34
C SER A 173 2.45 -22.38 22.08
N ILE A 174 3.20 -22.04 21.02
CA ILE A 174 4.50 -22.65 20.72
C ILE A 174 5.55 -21.54 20.82
N GLU A 175 6.56 -21.77 21.65
CA GLU A 175 7.61 -20.79 21.92
C GLU A 175 8.99 -21.42 21.96
N GLN A 176 10.00 -20.70 21.44
CA GLN A 176 11.42 -21.06 21.51
C GLN A 176 11.70 -22.47 20.98
N VAL A 177 11.30 -22.73 19.74
CA VAL A 177 11.57 -23.99 19.06
C VAL A 177 12.30 -23.76 17.74
N ILE A 178 13.17 -24.71 17.42
CA ILE A 178 13.80 -24.85 16.12
C ILE A 178 12.86 -25.72 15.28
N ILE A 179 12.40 -25.19 14.15
CA ILE A 179 11.64 -25.92 13.13
C ILE A 179 12.66 -26.67 12.26
N ASP A 180 12.58 -27.99 12.33
CA ASP A 180 13.48 -28.91 11.63
C ASP A 180 12.71 -29.64 10.51
N GLY A 181 13.43 -30.21 9.55
CA GLY A 181 12.87 -31.04 8.48
C GLY A 181 12.09 -30.31 7.38
N ASP A 182 12.10 -30.92 6.20
CA ASP A 182 11.74 -30.30 4.92
C ASP A 182 10.22 -30.08 4.69
N ILE A 183 9.39 -30.17 5.74
CA ILE A 183 7.90 -30.11 5.69
C ILE A 183 7.39 -29.07 6.70
N GLN A 184 6.25 -28.43 6.42
CA GLN A 184 5.70 -27.39 7.30
C GLN A 184 5.27 -27.97 8.66
N LEU A 185 5.18 -27.12 9.69
CA LEU A 185 4.78 -27.56 11.04
C LEU A 185 3.34 -28.09 11.07
N PHE A 186 2.45 -27.49 10.28
CA PHE A 186 1.05 -27.90 10.13
C PHE A 186 0.74 -28.14 8.64
N GLY A 187 0.78 -29.41 8.22
CA GLY A 187 0.46 -29.85 6.86
C GLY A 187 1.65 -29.93 5.90
N ASP A 188 1.38 -30.47 4.71
CA ASP A 188 2.37 -30.87 3.71
C ASP A 188 2.02 -30.46 2.27
N GLY A 189 0.74 -30.18 1.99
CA GLY A 189 0.25 -29.82 0.66
C GLY A 189 -1.15 -30.37 0.34
N ILE A 190 -1.60 -31.43 1.00
CA ILE A 190 -2.80 -32.19 0.60
C ILE A 190 -4.07 -31.77 1.37
N GLN A 191 -3.91 -31.04 2.48
CA GLN A 191 -5.01 -30.50 3.30
C GLN A 191 -6.12 -29.76 2.53
N SER A 192 -7.37 -29.97 2.95
CA SER A 192 -8.53 -29.22 2.45
C SER A 192 -8.68 -27.86 3.16
N GLN A 193 -8.49 -27.84 4.48
CA GLN A 193 -8.54 -26.63 5.30
C GLN A 193 -7.64 -26.71 6.54
N ILE A 194 -6.94 -25.62 6.85
CA ILE A 194 -6.27 -25.39 8.12
C ILE A 194 -6.86 -24.13 8.78
N SER A 195 -7.18 -24.21 10.07
CA SER A 195 -7.64 -23.07 10.87
C SER A 195 -6.79 -22.91 12.12
N LEU A 196 -6.22 -21.73 12.33
CA LEU A 196 -5.54 -21.33 13.57
C LEU A 196 -6.39 -20.27 14.28
N THR A 197 -6.77 -20.48 15.54
CA THR A 197 -7.64 -19.55 16.28
C THR A 197 -7.12 -19.28 17.69
N ASN A 198 -6.93 -18.02 18.06
CA ASN A 198 -6.35 -17.61 19.36
C ASN A 198 -4.98 -18.25 19.66
N CYS A 199 -4.17 -18.54 18.65
CA CYS A 199 -2.87 -19.20 18.81
C CYS A 199 -1.73 -18.18 18.96
N LYS A 200 -0.65 -18.58 19.63
CA LYS A 200 0.56 -17.77 19.83
C LYS A 200 1.81 -18.52 19.40
N PHE A 201 2.63 -17.86 18.60
CA PHE A 201 3.88 -18.36 18.07
C PHE A 201 4.98 -17.36 18.41
N THR A 202 6.05 -17.79 19.07
CA THR A 202 7.09 -16.87 19.57
C THR A 202 8.49 -17.46 19.47
N GLN A 203 9.46 -16.75 18.89
CA GLN A 203 10.85 -17.25 18.78
C GLN A 203 10.90 -18.62 18.08
N LEU A 204 10.36 -18.63 16.86
CA LEU A 204 10.43 -19.80 15.98
C LEU A 204 11.49 -19.53 14.91
N HIS A 205 12.46 -20.44 14.81
CA HIS A 205 13.58 -20.33 13.88
C HIS A 205 13.68 -21.62 13.07
N PHE A 206 14.02 -21.53 11.78
CA PHE A 206 14.22 -22.72 10.96
C PHE A 206 15.67 -23.22 11.11
N ASP A 207 15.89 -24.54 11.16
CA ASP A 207 17.26 -25.05 11.14
C ASP A 207 17.89 -24.80 9.77
N ARG A 208 18.87 -23.91 9.73
CA ARG A 208 19.62 -23.51 8.53
C ARG A 208 20.85 -24.40 8.25
N ILE A 209 21.15 -25.36 9.12
CA ILE A 209 22.34 -26.22 9.01
C ILE A 209 22.09 -27.38 8.03
N SER A 210 20.87 -27.89 7.96
CA SER A 210 20.46 -28.97 7.05
C SER A 210 20.25 -28.43 5.63
N SER A 211 21.12 -28.83 4.70
CA SER A 211 20.98 -28.50 3.26
C SER A 211 19.77 -29.16 2.58
N SER A 212 18.96 -29.93 3.32
CA SER A 212 17.69 -30.48 2.88
C SER A 212 16.51 -29.56 3.15
N ASN A 213 16.64 -28.57 4.04
CA ASN A 213 15.49 -27.90 4.62
C ASN A 213 14.82 -26.90 3.64
N PHE A 214 13.97 -27.43 2.76
CA PHE A 214 13.23 -26.68 1.75
C PHE A 214 11.92 -26.08 2.29
N ALA A 215 11.50 -26.45 3.51
CA ALA A 215 10.31 -25.88 4.15
C ALA A 215 10.59 -24.42 4.55
N SER A 216 9.97 -23.50 3.83
CA SER A 216 10.04 -22.06 4.09
C SER A 216 8.84 -21.55 4.92
N ASN A 217 7.99 -22.41 5.50
CA ASN A 217 6.72 -21.99 6.09
C ASN A 217 6.28 -22.87 7.28
N ILE A 218 5.49 -22.28 8.17
CA ILE A 218 4.92 -22.94 9.36
C ILE A 218 3.63 -23.70 9.02
N ILE A 219 2.87 -23.21 8.04
CA ILE A 219 1.58 -23.75 7.64
C ILE A 219 1.66 -24.18 6.18
N GLY A 220 1.08 -25.34 5.87
CA GLY A 220 0.91 -25.84 4.51
C GLY A 220 -0.03 -24.98 3.65
N GLN A 221 -0.25 -25.46 2.43
CA GLN A 221 -1.12 -24.89 1.40
C GLN A 221 -2.63 -25.14 1.68
N GLY A 222 -3.53 -24.86 0.75
CA GLY A 222 -4.98 -25.13 0.90
C GLY A 222 -5.73 -23.98 1.58
N ASN A 223 -7.00 -24.18 1.98
CA ASN A 223 -7.76 -23.08 2.59
C ASN A 223 -7.25 -22.79 4.01
N VAL A 224 -6.57 -21.66 4.22
CA VAL A 224 -6.00 -21.31 5.52
C VAL A 224 -6.73 -20.12 6.14
N ILE A 225 -7.24 -20.33 7.35
CA ILE A 225 -7.88 -19.33 8.18
C ILE A 225 -7.02 -19.08 9.42
N ILE A 226 -6.64 -17.82 9.66
CA ILE A 226 -5.91 -17.39 10.84
C ILE A 226 -6.74 -16.32 11.53
N GLN A 227 -7.12 -16.56 12.78
CA GLN A 227 -7.98 -15.66 13.54
C GLN A 227 -7.44 -15.42 14.95
N ASP A 228 -7.36 -14.16 15.35
CA ASP A 228 -6.98 -13.73 16.70
C ASP A 228 -5.60 -14.28 17.14
N CYS A 229 -4.69 -14.50 16.19
CA CYS A 229 -3.39 -15.13 16.42
C CYS A 229 -2.25 -14.10 16.54
N ALA A 230 -1.18 -14.48 17.24
CA ALA A 230 0.03 -13.66 17.38
C ALA A 230 1.29 -14.42 16.96
N PHE A 231 2.06 -13.84 16.04
CA PHE A 231 3.37 -14.30 15.60
C PHE A 231 4.41 -13.25 15.99
N ILE A 232 5.36 -13.61 16.85
CA ILE A 232 6.31 -12.68 17.47
C ILE A 232 7.73 -13.23 17.32
N ASP A 233 8.64 -12.52 16.67
CA ASP A 233 10.02 -13.00 16.47
C ASP A 233 10.03 -14.38 15.78
N VAL A 234 9.35 -14.44 14.64
CA VAL A 234 9.15 -15.67 13.87
C VAL A 234 9.86 -15.54 12.53
N GLU A 235 10.82 -16.43 12.29
CA GLU A 235 11.44 -16.62 11.00
C GLU A 235 10.43 -17.24 10.02
N ASN A 236 10.49 -16.77 8.78
CA ASN A 236 9.60 -17.08 7.68
C ASN A 236 8.11 -17.10 8.02
N ALA A 237 7.73 -16.31 9.04
CA ALA A 237 6.34 -15.94 9.25
C ALA A 237 5.75 -15.17 8.07
N LEU A 238 6.56 -14.63 7.15
CA LEU A 238 6.06 -13.88 5.98
C LEU A 238 6.88 -14.14 4.71
N GLU A 239 7.67 -15.22 4.63
CA GLU A 239 8.35 -15.61 3.37
C GLU A 239 7.45 -16.48 2.51
N GLY A 240 6.93 -15.90 1.42
CA GLY A 240 5.72 -16.43 0.78
C GLY A 240 4.43 -16.17 1.60
N GLY A 241 4.57 -15.72 2.87
CA GLY A 241 3.53 -15.58 3.89
C GLY A 241 3.69 -16.61 5.03
N VAL A 242 3.07 -16.39 6.19
CA VAL A 242 2.96 -17.41 7.29
C VAL A 242 2.22 -18.63 6.73
N VAL A 243 1.30 -18.33 5.82
CA VAL A 243 0.69 -19.19 4.82
C VAL A 243 1.44 -18.92 3.53
N ASN A 244 2.11 -19.92 2.98
CA ASN A 244 2.70 -19.75 1.66
C ASN A 244 1.59 -19.52 0.63
N GLY A 245 1.69 -18.44 -0.15
CA GLY A 245 0.86 -18.22 -1.31
C GLY A 245 1.06 -19.22 -2.46
N LEU A 246 1.85 -20.28 -2.30
CA LEU A 246 1.68 -21.58 -2.97
C LEU A 246 0.30 -22.24 -2.71
N ASN A 247 -0.74 -21.44 -2.45
CA ASN A 247 -2.09 -21.90 -2.24
C ASN A 247 -2.79 -22.13 -3.58
N THR A 248 -2.19 -23.00 -4.40
CA THR A 248 -2.42 -23.14 -5.86
C THR A 248 -3.87 -23.34 -6.28
N ASN A 249 -4.78 -23.65 -5.36
CA ASN A 249 -6.21 -23.78 -5.58
C ASN A 249 -7.11 -23.25 -4.44
N GLY A 250 -6.58 -22.51 -3.45
CA GLY A 250 -7.31 -22.18 -2.22
C GLY A 250 -7.32 -20.69 -1.83
N SER A 251 -7.89 -20.42 -0.65
CA SER A 251 -8.03 -19.08 -0.07
C SER A 251 -7.24 -18.91 1.23
N LEU A 252 -6.69 -17.70 1.42
CA LEU A 252 -6.07 -17.24 2.66
C LEU A 252 -6.96 -16.17 3.32
N GLN A 253 -7.35 -16.39 4.57
CA GLN A 253 -8.02 -15.39 5.40
C GLN A 253 -7.27 -15.17 6.71
N VAL A 254 -6.90 -13.93 7.00
CA VAL A 254 -6.26 -13.52 8.26
C VAL A 254 -7.08 -12.42 8.93
N VAL A 255 -7.49 -12.62 10.18
CA VAL A 255 -8.37 -11.71 10.93
C VAL A 255 -7.84 -11.47 12.35
N GLY A 256 -7.93 -10.23 12.85
CA GLY A 256 -7.69 -9.91 14.27
C GLY A 256 -6.27 -10.21 14.78
N SER A 257 -5.31 -10.37 13.86
CA SER A 257 -4.02 -11.02 14.13
C SER A 257 -2.83 -10.05 14.15
N LEU A 258 -1.78 -10.43 14.86
CA LEU A 258 -0.54 -9.66 15.04
C LEU A 258 0.66 -10.41 14.47
N PHE A 259 1.44 -9.73 13.62
CA PHE A 259 2.77 -10.13 13.18
C PHE A 259 3.76 -9.09 13.67
N LYS A 260 4.70 -9.48 14.54
CA LYS A 260 5.66 -8.56 15.18
C LYS A 260 7.07 -9.11 15.04
N SER A 261 7.97 -8.30 14.49
CA SER A 261 9.38 -8.69 14.28
C SER A 261 9.49 -10.01 13.52
N CYS A 262 8.67 -10.20 12.49
CA CYS A 262 8.75 -11.39 11.63
C CYS A 262 9.80 -11.17 10.53
N TYR A 263 10.62 -12.17 10.27
CA TYR A 263 11.72 -12.09 9.30
C TYR A 263 11.46 -13.04 8.13
N ASN A 264 11.69 -12.59 6.91
CA ASN A 264 11.54 -13.34 5.66
C ASN A 264 12.95 -13.43 5.04
N THR A 265 13.53 -14.62 5.06
CA THR A 265 14.98 -14.83 4.87
C THR A 265 15.28 -15.76 3.71
N LYS A 266 15.08 -15.25 2.49
CA LYS A 266 15.56 -15.92 1.27
C LYS A 266 17.01 -16.33 1.43
N HIS A 267 17.28 -17.62 1.28
CA HIS A 267 18.63 -18.19 1.31
C HIS A 267 19.46 -17.67 0.12
N ILE A 268 20.10 -16.52 0.31
CA ILE A 268 21.19 -16.00 -0.52
C ILE A 268 22.51 -16.55 0.03
N ASN A 269 22.74 -17.86 -0.11
CA ASN A 269 24.11 -18.36 -0.10
C ASN A 269 24.73 -17.97 -1.44
N GLU A 270 25.57 -16.93 -1.45
CA GLU A 270 26.07 -16.20 -2.63
C GLU A 270 26.80 -17.05 -3.70
N GLY A 271 27.06 -18.33 -3.43
CA GLY A 271 27.71 -19.26 -4.35
C GLY A 271 26.79 -20.19 -5.16
N ILE A 272 25.49 -20.28 -4.85
CA ILE A 272 24.55 -21.15 -5.59
C ILE A 272 23.53 -20.28 -6.32
N SER A 273 23.45 -20.42 -7.64
CA SER A 273 22.50 -19.67 -8.46
C SER A 273 21.06 -20.19 -8.28
N ASN A 274 20.43 -19.81 -7.17
CA ASN A 274 19.06 -20.18 -6.78
C ASN A 274 17.96 -19.56 -7.68
N LYS A 275 18.23 -19.37 -8.98
CA LYS A 275 17.25 -19.00 -10.02
C LYS A 275 16.15 -20.06 -10.20
N GLY A 276 16.39 -21.30 -9.77
CA GLY A 276 15.41 -22.39 -9.81
C GLY A 276 14.53 -22.53 -8.56
N TYR A 277 14.76 -21.75 -7.50
CA TYR A 277 14.08 -21.89 -6.20
C TYR A 277 13.29 -20.64 -5.81
N HIS A 278 12.69 -20.01 -6.81
CA HIS A 278 11.59 -19.08 -6.59
C HIS A 278 10.32 -19.91 -6.38
N THR A 279 9.96 -20.19 -5.12
CA THR A 279 8.60 -20.58 -4.77
C THR A 279 7.72 -19.33 -4.86
N ASP A 280 7.44 -18.92 -6.10
CA ASP A 280 6.47 -17.87 -6.38
C ASP A 280 5.12 -18.25 -5.80
N ILE A 281 4.37 -17.25 -5.32
CA ILE A 281 3.03 -17.37 -4.74
C ILE A 281 2.03 -17.72 -5.86
N SER A 282 2.11 -18.95 -6.36
CA SER A 282 1.29 -19.42 -7.47
C SER A 282 -0.16 -19.60 -7.02
N SER A 283 -0.95 -18.57 -7.31
CA SER A 283 -2.41 -18.53 -7.47
C SER A 283 -3.30 -19.02 -6.33
N GLY A 284 -3.68 -18.08 -5.45
CA GLY A 284 -4.86 -18.13 -4.58
C GLY A 284 -5.39 -16.73 -4.24
N ASP A 285 -6.58 -16.62 -3.66
CA ASP A 285 -7.17 -15.37 -3.14
C ASP A 285 -6.71 -15.13 -1.68
N ALA A 286 -6.39 -13.89 -1.30
CA ALA A 286 -5.93 -13.55 0.04
C ALA A 286 -6.66 -12.34 0.64
N ARG A 287 -7.07 -12.45 1.90
CA ARG A 287 -7.75 -11.39 2.67
C ARG A 287 -7.13 -11.19 4.05
N PHE A 288 -6.82 -9.95 4.39
CA PHE A 288 -6.38 -9.50 5.70
C PHE A 288 -7.39 -8.48 6.26
N SER A 289 -7.87 -8.68 7.49
CA SER A 289 -8.86 -7.80 8.14
C SER A 289 -8.52 -7.55 9.60
N ASP A 290 -8.42 -6.30 10.05
CA ASP A 290 -7.98 -5.95 11.43
C ASP A 290 -6.66 -6.66 11.82
N VAL A 291 -5.65 -6.51 10.95
CA VAL A 291 -4.33 -7.14 11.12
C VAL A 291 -3.28 -6.07 11.39
N THR A 292 -2.38 -6.34 12.33
CA THR A 292 -1.21 -5.47 12.59
C THR A 292 0.08 -6.17 12.19
N PHE A 293 0.89 -5.51 11.38
CA PHE A 293 2.26 -5.86 11.06
C PHE A 293 3.20 -4.80 11.66
N GLU A 294 4.17 -5.19 12.47
CA GLU A 294 5.07 -4.29 13.17
C GLU A 294 6.52 -4.79 13.12
N GLY A 295 7.41 -4.04 12.48
CA GLY A 295 8.84 -4.37 12.42
C GLY A 295 9.19 -5.62 11.61
N CYS A 296 8.29 -6.05 10.71
CA CYS A 296 8.55 -7.19 9.83
C CYS A 296 9.55 -6.85 8.72
N SER A 297 10.39 -7.77 8.27
CA SER A 297 11.35 -7.50 7.20
C SER A 297 11.60 -8.68 6.26
N SER A 298 12.00 -8.38 5.02
CA SER A 298 12.33 -9.36 3.98
C SER A 298 13.66 -9.02 3.31
N GLN A 299 14.39 -10.05 2.87
CA GLN A 299 15.60 -9.89 2.07
C GLN A 299 15.35 -9.46 0.61
N ASN A 300 14.16 -9.68 0.03
CA ASN A 300 13.93 -9.46 -1.42
C ASN A 300 12.58 -8.85 -1.81
N PHE A 301 11.56 -8.95 -0.96
CA PHE A 301 10.19 -8.60 -1.31
C PHE A 301 9.55 -7.78 -0.18
N GLY A 302 8.22 -7.75 -0.13
CA GLY A 302 7.45 -7.09 0.91
C GLY A 302 7.88 -7.53 2.31
N GLY A 303 8.32 -6.59 3.14
CA GLY A 303 8.69 -6.88 4.53
C GLY A 303 7.53 -7.44 5.36
N SER A 304 6.28 -7.14 4.97
CA SER A 304 5.07 -7.72 5.56
C SER A 304 4.34 -8.72 4.64
N ILE A 305 4.17 -8.41 3.35
CA ILE A 305 3.40 -9.25 2.43
C ILE A 305 4.12 -9.32 1.08
N SER A 306 4.49 -10.53 0.64
CA SER A 306 4.71 -10.80 -0.78
C SER A 306 3.45 -11.44 -1.36
N PHE A 307 3.09 -11.13 -2.61
CA PHE A 307 1.95 -11.70 -3.31
C PHE A 307 2.23 -11.73 -4.81
N ILE A 308 2.47 -12.92 -5.38
CA ILE A 308 2.92 -13.14 -6.77
C ILE A 308 1.85 -13.92 -7.55
N SER A 309 0.59 -13.48 -7.46
CA SER A 309 -0.60 -14.25 -7.82
C SER A 309 -1.55 -13.47 -8.74
N ASN A 310 -2.25 -14.20 -9.61
CA ASN A 310 -3.36 -13.68 -10.42
C ASN A 310 -4.69 -13.58 -9.64
N GLY A 311 -4.73 -14.05 -8.39
CA GLY A 311 -5.86 -13.91 -7.48
C GLY A 311 -6.00 -12.50 -6.90
N LYS A 312 -6.98 -12.32 -6.03
CA LYS A 312 -7.29 -11.04 -5.38
C LYS A 312 -6.59 -10.94 -4.02
N LEU A 313 -5.79 -9.89 -3.82
CA LEU A 313 -5.31 -9.48 -2.50
C LEU A 313 -6.20 -8.36 -1.95
N SER A 314 -6.79 -8.57 -0.77
CA SER A 314 -7.69 -7.62 -0.09
C SER A 314 -7.18 -7.30 1.32
N LEU A 315 -6.95 -6.02 1.63
CA LEU A 315 -6.63 -5.54 2.97
C LEU A 315 -7.74 -4.57 3.44
N SER A 316 -8.27 -4.79 4.64
CA SER A 316 -9.21 -3.88 5.32
C SER A 316 -8.81 -3.69 6.80
N ASP A 317 -8.87 -2.48 7.34
CA ASP A 317 -8.51 -2.16 8.74
C ASP A 317 -7.07 -2.56 9.14
N VAL A 318 -6.15 -2.65 8.18
CA VAL A 318 -4.77 -3.14 8.41
C VAL A 318 -3.84 -2.02 8.87
N ARG A 319 -2.91 -2.33 9.77
CA ARG A 319 -1.87 -1.41 10.23
C ARG A 319 -0.50 -2.00 9.95
N ILE A 320 0.30 -1.33 9.13
CA ILE A 320 1.67 -1.75 8.81
C ILE A 320 2.65 -0.69 9.29
N ARG A 321 3.59 -1.10 10.15
CA ARG A 321 4.59 -0.22 10.76
C ARG A 321 5.99 -0.77 10.61
N THR A 322 6.95 0.12 10.38
CA THR A 322 8.40 -0.14 10.42
C THR A 322 8.84 -1.35 9.59
N SER A 323 8.10 -1.66 8.52
CA SER A 323 8.38 -2.82 7.67
C SER A 323 9.46 -2.52 6.65
N THR A 324 10.42 -3.43 6.47
CA THR A 324 11.62 -3.17 5.66
C THR A 324 11.88 -4.26 4.61
N SER A 325 12.16 -3.85 3.38
CA SER A 325 12.68 -4.72 2.31
C SER A 325 14.13 -4.36 2.02
N TYR A 326 15.06 -5.31 2.15
CA TYR A 326 16.49 -5.12 1.84
C TYR A 326 16.84 -5.38 0.37
N GLY A 327 15.96 -6.05 -0.38
CA GLY A 327 16.14 -6.34 -1.81
C GLY A 327 15.22 -5.51 -2.68
N SER A 328 15.11 -4.21 -2.35
CA SER A 328 14.65 -3.17 -3.27
C SER A 328 13.16 -3.05 -3.56
N LYS A 329 12.28 -3.97 -3.17
CA LYS A 329 10.92 -3.99 -3.73
C LYS A 329 9.80 -4.06 -2.68
N GLY A 330 9.22 -2.90 -2.37
CA GLY A 330 8.06 -2.78 -1.49
C GLY A 330 8.45 -2.94 -0.02
N GLY A 331 8.64 -1.85 0.73
CA GLY A 331 9.05 -1.99 2.14
C GLY A 331 8.06 -2.77 3.01
N ALA A 332 6.77 -2.68 2.69
CA ALA A 332 5.70 -3.45 3.33
C ALA A 332 5.11 -4.53 2.41
N ILE A 333 4.67 -4.15 1.20
CA ILE A 333 3.92 -5.02 0.29
C ILE A 333 4.64 -5.11 -1.06
N TYR A 334 4.88 -6.34 -1.51
CA TYR A 334 5.24 -6.68 -2.87
C TYR A 334 4.03 -7.35 -3.53
N PHE A 335 3.54 -6.78 -4.63
CA PHE A 335 2.49 -7.35 -5.45
C PHE A 335 2.99 -7.52 -6.88
N GLU A 336 2.88 -8.74 -7.42
CA GLU A 336 3.17 -9.07 -8.81
C GLU A 336 2.07 -9.98 -9.38
N GLY A 337 1.51 -9.62 -10.54
CA GLY A 337 0.52 -10.46 -11.23
C GLY A 337 -0.58 -9.71 -11.98
N SER A 338 -1.51 -10.45 -12.59
CA SER A 338 -2.69 -9.89 -13.28
C SER A 338 -3.93 -9.76 -12.39
N GLY A 339 -3.80 -10.07 -11.09
CA GLY A 339 -4.87 -10.05 -10.10
C GLY A 339 -5.35 -8.66 -9.68
N LYS A 340 -6.16 -8.59 -8.62
CA LYS A 340 -6.63 -7.30 -8.07
C LYS A 340 -6.05 -7.05 -6.69
N LEU A 341 -5.34 -5.94 -6.51
CA LEU A 341 -4.99 -5.40 -5.20
C LEU A 341 -6.07 -4.39 -4.74
N SER A 342 -6.73 -4.69 -3.63
CA SER A 342 -7.71 -3.81 -2.98
C SER A 342 -7.26 -3.51 -1.55
N ILE A 343 -7.10 -2.24 -1.21
CA ILE A 343 -6.67 -1.78 0.13
C ILE A 343 -7.63 -0.70 0.59
N SER A 344 -8.34 -0.92 1.71
CA SER A 344 -9.18 0.08 2.36
C SER A 344 -8.85 0.24 3.84
N ASP A 345 -8.97 1.46 4.38
CA ASP A 345 -8.86 1.72 5.83
C ASP A 345 -7.49 1.31 6.42
N VAL A 346 -6.42 1.45 5.63
CA VAL A 346 -5.06 0.99 5.98
C VAL A 346 -4.13 2.14 6.34
N SER A 347 -3.28 1.93 7.35
CA SER A 347 -2.19 2.85 7.69
C SER A 347 -0.81 2.22 7.46
N PHE A 348 0.01 2.82 6.62
CA PHE A 348 1.44 2.54 6.44
C PHE A 348 2.26 3.61 7.17
N LYS A 349 3.18 3.20 8.06
CA LYS A 349 4.05 4.12 8.81
C LYS A 349 5.49 3.62 8.84
N GLU A 350 6.45 4.47 8.47
CA GLU A 350 7.89 4.17 8.53
C GLU A 350 8.31 2.92 7.73
N CYS A 351 7.57 2.56 6.67
CA CYS A 351 7.93 1.46 5.78
C CYS A 351 9.13 1.86 4.90
N ARG A 352 10.06 0.93 4.64
CA ARG A 352 11.33 1.22 3.96
C ARG A 352 11.70 0.19 2.90
N SER A 353 12.04 0.67 1.71
CA SER A 353 12.80 -0.11 0.71
C SER A 353 14.27 0.33 0.78
N GLN A 354 15.20 -0.60 1.00
CA GLN A 354 16.63 -0.37 1.23
C GLN A 354 17.47 -1.20 0.28
N GLY A 355 17.36 -0.92 -1.01
CA GLY A 355 18.00 -1.71 -2.05
C GLY A 355 19.45 -1.33 -2.34
N GLN A 356 20.29 -2.34 -2.61
CA GLN A 356 21.72 -2.14 -2.88
C GLN A 356 22.03 -1.33 -4.16
N LEU A 357 21.12 -1.26 -5.12
CA LEU A 357 21.33 -0.52 -6.39
C LEU A 357 20.11 0.31 -6.75
N ILE A 358 18.96 -0.35 -6.84
CA ILE A 358 17.66 0.28 -7.08
C ILE A 358 16.86 0.19 -5.78
N GLY A 359 16.03 1.15 -5.43
CA GLY A 359 15.04 1.07 -4.35
C GLY A 359 13.68 1.48 -4.89
N GLN A 360 12.68 0.63 -4.75
CA GLN A 360 11.36 0.78 -5.38
C GLN A 360 10.26 0.59 -4.34
N GLY A 361 9.40 1.60 -4.18
CA GLY A 361 8.18 1.51 -3.37
C GLY A 361 8.46 1.41 -1.87
N GLY A 362 8.62 2.54 -1.17
CA GLY A 362 8.95 2.51 0.25
C GLY A 362 7.93 1.79 1.14
N ALA A 363 6.65 1.77 0.74
CA ALA A 363 5.62 0.90 1.32
C ALA A 363 5.17 -0.19 0.34
N ILE A 364 4.74 0.17 -0.87
CA ILE A 364 4.12 -0.74 -1.83
C ILE A 364 4.92 -0.79 -3.13
N TYR A 365 5.26 -1.98 -3.59
CA TYR A 365 5.66 -2.27 -4.96
C TYR A 365 4.52 -3.02 -5.65
N PHE A 366 4.07 -2.54 -6.79
CA PHE A 366 3.04 -3.14 -7.62
C PHE A 366 3.55 -3.29 -9.06
N ALA A 367 3.64 -4.53 -9.54
CA ALA A 367 3.98 -4.84 -10.93
C ALA A 367 2.92 -5.75 -11.56
N GLY A 368 2.54 -5.45 -12.81
CA GLY A 368 1.69 -6.32 -13.62
C GLY A 368 0.47 -5.64 -14.25
N SER A 369 -0.33 -6.41 -14.97
CA SER A 369 -1.53 -5.93 -15.67
C SER A 369 -2.78 -5.82 -14.77
N GLY A 370 -2.64 -6.16 -13.50
CA GLY A 370 -3.71 -6.17 -12.51
C GLY A 370 -4.31 -4.81 -12.17
N ASN A 371 -5.44 -4.80 -11.48
CA ASN A 371 -6.10 -3.57 -11.03
C ASN A 371 -5.67 -3.20 -9.60
N LEU A 372 -5.32 -1.94 -9.40
CA LEU A 372 -4.99 -1.36 -8.10
C LEU A 372 -6.15 -0.48 -7.61
N SER A 373 -6.63 -0.71 -6.39
CA SER A 373 -7.67 0.09 -5.76
C SER A 373 -7.29 0.43 -4.33
N LEU A 374 -7.07 1.71 -4.05
CA LEU A 374 -6.77 2.24 -2.73
C LEU A 374 -7.89 3.21 -2.31
N SER A 375 -8.48 3.04 -1.13
CA SER A 375 -9.43 3.99 -0.52
C SER A 375 -9.15 4.19 0.97
N ASP A 376 -9.31 5.40 1.50
CA ASP A 376 -9.18 5.68 2.94
C ASP A 376 -7.81 5.25 3.53
N VAL A 377 -6.75 5.39 2.73
CA VAL A 377 -5.39 4.94 3.07
C VAL A 377 -4.54 6.10 3.58
N SER A 378 -3.67 5.82 4.56
CA SER A 378 -2.64 6.77 5.00
C SER A 378 -1.23 6.20 4.84
N PHE A 379 -0.32 7.02 4.33
CA PHE A 379 1.11 6.74 4.22
C PHE A 379 1.87 7.85 4.96
N LYS A 380 2.71 7.46 5.93
CA LYS A 380 3.52 8.41 6.71
C LYS A 380 4.96 7.94 6.83
N GLU A 381 5.92 8.81 6.51
CA GLU A 381 7.36 8.53 6.68
C GLU A 381 7.82 7.28 5.90
N CYS A 382 7.17 6.96 4.78
CA CYS A 382 7.58 5.86 3.90
C CYS A 382 8.78 6.29 3.04
N ILE A 383 9.81 5.44 2.95
CA ILE A 383 11.08 5.81 2.31
C ILE A 383 11.52 4.74 1.31
N SER A 384 11.88 5.16 0.11
CA SER A 384 12.51 4.31 -0.90
C SER A 384 13.95 4.77 -1.13
N ASN A 385 14.93 3.95 -0.73
CA ASN A 385 16.35 4.25 -0.88
C ASN A 385 17.02 3.17 -1.72
N GLY A 386 17.58 3.56 -2.87
CA GLY A 386 18.43 2.72 -3.70
C GLY A 386 19.78 3.39 -3.88
N GLN A 387 20.89 2.65 -3.84
CA GLN A 387 22.21 3.28 -3.93
C GLN A 387 22.38 4.12 -5.20
N LEU A 388 21.94 3.65 -6.37
CA LEU A 388 21.99 4.40 -7.63
C LEU A 388 20.64 5.07 -7.94
N THR A 389 19.56 4.29 -7.85
CA THR A 389 18.23 4.68 -8.33
C THR A 389 17.17 4.51 -7.25
N GLY A 390 16.58 5.60 -6.77
CA GLY A 390 15.38 5.57 -5.95
C GLY A 390 14.13 5.80 -6.79
N GLN A 391 13.07 5.01 -6.59
CA GLN A 391 11.76 5.17 -7.23
C GLN A 391 10.63 4.98 -6.21
N GLY A 392 9.64 5.89 -6.22
CA GLY A 392 8.37 5.75 -5.49
C GLY A 392 8.53 5.73 -3.96
N GLY A 393 8.68 6.89 -3.34
CA GLY A 393 8.95 7.01 -1.89
C GLY A 393 7.93 6.28 -1.00
N ALA A 394 6.66 6.22 -1.41
CA ALA A 394 5.64 5.36 -0.81
C ALA A 394 5.21 4.20 -1.73
N ILE A 395 4.98 4.47 -3.02
CA ILE A 395 4.41 3.48 -3.95
C ILE A 395 5.20 3.48 -5.27
N TYR A 396 5.56 2.28 -5.73
CA TYR A 396 6.02 2.01 -7.09
C TYR A 396 4.94 1.24 -7.86
N ILE A 397 4.63 1.68 -9.08
CA ILE A 397 3.66 1.06 -9.98
C ILE A 397 4.31 0.88 -11.37
N GLU A 398 4.36 -0.35 -11.86
CA GLU A 398 4.69 -0.67 -13.26
C GLU A 398 3.64 -1.63 -13.83
N GLY A 399 2.75 -1.12 -14.67
CA GLY A 399 1.59 -1.91 -15.09
C GLY A 399 0.63 -1.19 -16.03
N ALA A 400 -0.06 -1.95 -16.87
CA ALA A 400 -1.05 -1.43 -17.83
C ALA A 400 -2.50 -1.43 -17.30
N GLY A 401 -2.69 -1.74 -16.02
CA GLY A 401 -4.02 -1.91 -15.41
C GLY A 401 -4.77 -0.62 -15.12
N TYR A 402 -5.92 -0.75 -14.45
CA TYR A 402 -6.68 0.38 -13.92
C TYR A 402 -6.30 0.63 -12.46
N HIS A 403 -5.79 1.83 -12.17
CA HIS A 403 -5.33 2.23 -10.86
C HIS A 403 -6.23 3.35 -10.31
N LYS A 404 -7.03 3.04 -9.28
CA LYS A 404 -7.89 4.01 -8.58
C LYS A 404 -7.33 4.31 -7.19
N MET A 405 -7.21 5.60 -6.88
CA MET A 405 -6.83 6.11 -5.57
C MET A 405 -7.86 7.14 -5.12
N SER A 406 -8.57 6.89 -4.01
CA SER A 406 -9.47 7.88 -3.41
C SER A 406 -9.22 8.07 -1.92
N ASP A 407 -9.43 9.28 -1.41
CA ASP A 407 -9.43 9.56 0.04
C ASP A 407 -8.10 9.21 0.73
N ILE A 408 -6.96 9.50 0.05
CA ILE A 408 -5.62 9.11 0.50
C ILE A 408 -4.82 10.29 1.04
N SER A 409 -4.15 10.09 2.18
CA SER A 409 -3.19 11.05 2.73
C SER A 409 -1.76 10.49 2.73
N PHE A 410 -0.87 11.13 1.97
CA PHE A 410 0.57 10.91 2.00
C PHE A 410 1.27 12.06 2.74
N ALA A 411 2.15 11.74 3.69
CA ALA A 411 2.89 12.73 4.46
C ALA A 411 4.32 12.28 4.75
N ASP A 412 5.29 13.19 4.54
CA ASP A 412 6.69 13.00 4.94
C ASP A 412 7.39 11.79 4.27
N CYS A 413 6.90 11.35 3.10
CA CYS A 413 7.49 10.25 2.34
C CYS A 413 8.62 10.76 1.42
N SER A 414 9.66 9.96 1.20
CA SER A 414 10.81 10.38 0.39
C SER A 414 11.42 9.27 -0.46
N VAL A 415 12.08 9.68 -1.53
CA VAL A 415 12.89 8.81 -2.39
C VAL A 415 14.31 9.36 -2.52
N SER A 416 15.29 8.47 -2.51
CA SER A 416 16.72 8.81 -2.65
C SER A 416 17.52 7.79 -3.47
N GLY A 417 18.49 8.31 -4.21
CA GLY A 417 19.57 7.55 -4.85
C GLY A 417 20.70 8.45 -5.33
N ASN A 418 21.88 7.88 -5.61
CA ASN A 418 23.08 8.65 -5.94
C ASN A 418 23.08 9.23 -7.36
N GLU A 419 22.31 8.62 -8.28
CA GLU A 419 22.23 9.02 -9.69
C GLU A 419 20.83 9.46 -10.10
N ILE A 420 19.79 8.72 -9.67
CA ILE A 420 18.39 8.88 -10.10
C ILE A 420 17.45 8.80 -8.89
N SER A 421 16.44 9.66 -8.85
CA SER A 421 15.49 9.74 -7.73
C SER A 421 14.12 10.21 -8.24
N GLU A 422 13.15 9.31 -8.33
CA GLU A 422 11.90 9.56 -9.08
C GLU A 422 10.65 9.28 -8.25
N GLY A 423 9.71 10.23 -8.20
CA GLY A 423 8.42 10.05 -7.55
C GLY A 423 8.54 10.03 -6.02
N GLY A 424 8.68 11.20 -5.40
CA GLY A 424 8.85 11.36 -3.95
C GLY A 424 7.76 10.73 -3.09
N ILE A 425 6.57 10.51 -3.66
CA ILE A 425 5.52 9.65 -3.10
C ILE A 425 5.19 8.48 -4.06
N ILE A 426 4.87 8.75 -5.33
CA ILE A 426 4.51 7.72 -6.32
C ILE A 426 5.44 7.80 -7.52
N TYR A 427 6.01 6.67 -7.90
CA TYR A 427 6.46 6.40 -9.25
C TYR A 427 5.41 5.54 -9.96
N SER A 428 4.98 5.95 -11.16
CA SER A 428 3.96 5.24 -11.92
C SER A 428 4.29 5.21 -13.41
N LYS A 429 4.50 4.00 -13.92
CA LYS A 429 4.75 3.70 -15.33
C LYS A 429 3.63 2.83 -15.90
N GLY A 430 2.91 3.37 -16.87
CA GLY A 430 1.76 2.75 -17.52
C GLY A 430 0.43 2.91 -16.78
N GLY A 431 -0.61 2.35 -17.39
CA GLY A 431 -1.93 2.16 -16.79
C GLY A 431 -2.84 3.39 -16.86
N GLN A 432 -4.12 3.17 -16.56
CA GLN A 432 -5.09 4.25 -16.43
C GLN A 432 -5.16 4.67 -14.95
N ASN A 433 -4.59 5.83 -14.63
CA ASN A 433 -4.40 6.29 -13.25
C ASN A 433 -5.43 7.36 -12.88
N LYS A 434 -6.27 7.11 -11.87
CA LYS A 434 -7.28 8.05 -11.37
C LYS A 434 -7.13 8.34 -9.88
N PHE A 435 -7.04 9.63 -9.56
CA PHE A 435 -6.92 10.16 -8.21
C PHE A 435 -8.14 11.06 -7.90
N SER A 436 -8.81 10.82 -6.77
CA SER A 436 -9.83 11.73 -6.21
C SER A 436 -9.55 11.99 -4.73
N ASP A 437 -9.67 13.23 -4.27
CA ASP A 437 -9.58 13.55 -2.82
C ASP A 437 -8.25 13.13 -2.18
N VAL A 438 -7.14 13.21 -2.93
CA VAL A 438 -5.79 12.82 -2.47
C VAL A 438 -4.97 14.01 -2.00
N SER A 439 -4.18 13.83 -0.94
CA SER A 439 -3.26 14.85 -0.43
C SER A 439 -1.82 14.34 -0.34
N PHE A 440 -0.91 15.05 -1.01
CA PHE A 440 0.53 14.84 -1.04
C PHE A 440 1.20 15.96 -0.22
N LYS A 441 1.89 15.63 0.86
CA LYS A 441 2.48 16.63 1.79
C LYS A 441 3.94 16.34 2.13
N ARG A 442 4.79 17.35 2.01
CA ARG A 442 6.20 17.35 2.47
C ARG A 442 6.99 16.13 1.97
N SER A 443 6.84 15.80 0.69
CA SER A 443 7.56 14.70 0.07
C SER A 443 8.75 15.18 -0.76
N SER A 444 9.73 14.31 -0.95
CA SER A 444 10.96 14.69 -1.64
C SER A 444 11.52 13.60 -2.54
N ALA A 445 12.00 14.01 -3.71
CA ALA A 445 12.93 13.26 -4.55
C ALA A 445 14.31 13.92 -4.45
N ILE A 446 15.29 13.20 -3.90
CA ILE A 446 16.61 13.74 -3.55
C ILE A 446 17.71 12.89 -4.21
N ILE A 447 18.74 13.53 -4.76
CA ILE A 447 19.98 12.86 -5.15
C ILE A 447 21.04 13.07 -4.06
N THR A 448 21.66 11.99 -3.61
CA THR A 448 22.50 11.98 -2.38
C THR A 448 23.99 12.21 -2.60
N GLU A 449 24.58 11.80 -3.73
CA GLU A 449 26.03 11.86 -3.96
C GLU A 449 26.47 12.64 -5.21
N SER A 450 25.53 13.13 -6.04
CA SER A 450 25.93 13.89 -7.22
C SER A 450 26.64 15.19 -6.80
N SER A 451 27.86 15.37 -7.31
CA SER A 451 28.61 16.61 -7.23
C SER A 451 27.89 17.67 -8.06
N GLN A 452 26.90 18.32 -7.45
CA GLN A 452 25.94 19.26 -8.04
C GLN A 452 26.57 20.55 -8.60
N SER A 453 27.89 20.62 -8.75
CA SER A 453 28.63 21.79 -9.22
C SER A 453 28.48 22.07 -10.72
N ASN A 454 28.01 21.13 -11.54
CA ASN A 454 27.93 21.25 -13.02
C ASN A 454 26.68 20.59 -13.66
N ILE A 455 25.59 20.37 -12.91
CA ILE A 455 24.36 19.83 -13.52
C ILE A 455 23.63 20.99 -14.21
N ASP A 456 23.60 21.00 -15.54
CA ASP A 456 22.76 21.91 -16.32
C ASP A 456 21.30 21.77 -15.86
N ALA A 457 20.57 22.89 -15.80
CA ALA A 457 19.25 22.96 -15.16
C ALA A 457 18.25 21.91 -15.70
N ASP A 458 18.41 21.47 -16.94
CA ASP A 458 17.51 20.55 -17.63
C ASP A 458 17.84 19.05 -17.42
N GLN A 459 18.91 18.72 -16.67
CA GLN A 459 19.40 17.34 -16.49
C GLN A 459 19.34 16.83 -15.03
N SER A 460 18.49 17.40 -14.18
CA SER A 460 18.31 16.82 -12.84
C SER A 460 17.55 15.50 -12.90
N SER A 461 18.18 14.39 -12.51
CA SER A 461 17.52 13.09 -12.36
C SER A 461 16.64 12.98 -11.10
N ALA A 462 16.38 14.09 -10.40
CA ALA A 462 15.49 14.17 -9.25
C ALA A 462 14.11 14.63 -9.72
N LEU A 463 13.23 13.69 -10.06
CA LEU A 463 12.00 13.94 -10.82
C LEU A 463 10.74 13.71 -9.98
N GLY A 464 9.82 14.67 -9.98
CA GLY A 464 8.47 14.46 -9.45
C GLY A 464 8.41 14.34 -7.93
N GLY A 465 8.43 15.47 -7.21
CA GLY A 465 8.53 15.48 -5.74
C GLY A 465 7.32 14.88 -5.03
N GLY A 466 6.14 14.86 -5.67
CA GLY A 466 5.00 14.02 -5.32
C GLY A 466 4.87 12.82 -6.26
N ILE A 467 4.66 13.05 -7.55
CA ILE A 467 4.42 12.01 -8.56
C ILE A 467 5.43 12.09 -9.72
N MET A 468 6.00 10.94 -10.10
CA MET A 468 6.59 10.70 -11.43
C MET A 468 5.60 9.86 -12.25
N ALA A 469 5.22 10.35 -13.44
CA ALA A 469 4.28 9.69 -14.33
C ALA A 469 4.88 9.44 -15.72
N ILE A 470 4.84 8.18 -16.16
CA ILE A 470 5.37 7.71 -17.44
C ILE A 470 4.31 6.83 -18.12
N ASP A 471 4.13 6.97 -19.43
CA ASP A 471 3.25 6.16 -20.30
C ASP A 471 1.79 6.02 -19.80
N TRP A 472 1.27 7.05 -19.14
CA TRP A 472 -0.10 7.03 -18.61
C TRP A 472 -1.15 6.93 -19.73
N LEU A 473 -2.09 6.00 -19.57
CA LEU A 473 -3.10 5.69 -20.59
C LEU A 473 -4.27 6.68 -20.57
N ASN A 474 -5.02 6.69 -21.69
CA ASN A 474 -6.20 7.53 -21.88
C ASN A 474 -7.19 7.41 -20.69
N GLY A 475 -7.73 8.55 -20.28
CA GLY A 475 -8.68 8.66 -19.20
C GLY A 475 -8.03 8.62 -17.81
N SER A 476 -6.70 8.81 -17.74
CA SER A 476 -6.02 9.16 -16.50
C SER A 476 -6.37 10.59 -16.07
N ALA A 477 -6.61 10.80 -14.77
CA ALA A 477 -7.13 12.06 -14.25
C ALA A 477 -6.85 12.27 -12.75
N LEU A 478 -6.75 13.52 -12.34
CA LEU A 478 -6.66 13.96 -10.96
C LEU A 478 -7.82 14.93 -10.67
N SER A 479 -8.68 14.61 -9.68
CA SER A 479 -9.73 15.50 -9.18
C SER A 479 -9.56 15.80 -7.69
N ASP A 480 -9.72 17.07 -7.29
CA ASP A 480 -9.70 17.51 -5.88
C ASP A 480 -8.38 17.27 -5.12
N VAL A 481 -7.33 16.91 -5.86
CA VAL A 481 -5.98 16.59 -5.35
C VAL A 481 -5.26 17.83 -4.80
N SER A 482 -4.37 17.64 -3.83
CA SER A 482 -3.49 18.68 -3.30
C SER A 482 -2.04 18.22 -3.20
N PHE A 483 -1.12 19.06 -3.69
CA PHE A 483 0.34 18.94 -3.54
C PHE A 483 0.83 20.11 -2.68
N THR A 484 1.46 19.80 -1.55
CA THR A 484 1.87 20.79 -0.54
C THR A 484 3.30 20.55 -0.09
N SER A 485 4.18 21.51 -0.37
CA SER A 485 5.59 21.49 0.06
C SER A 485 6.35 20.26 -0.44
N CYS A 486 6.02 19.76 -1.63
CA CYS A 486 6.74 18.69 -2.31
C CYS A 486 8.00 19.26 -3.00
N VAL A 487 9.10 18.50 -3.01
CA VAL A 487 10.42 18.95 -3.49
C VAL A 487 11.05 17.93 -4.45
N ALA A 488 11.57 18.41 -5.57
CA ALA A 488 12.39 17.63 -6.50
C ALA A 488 13.38 18.56 -7.22
N GLY A 489 14.26 18.02 -8.07
CA GLY A 489 15.05 18.83 -8.99
C GLY A 489 14.20 19.44 -10.11
N CYS A 490 13.31 18.62 -10.69
CA CYS A 490 12.32 18.99 -11.71
C CYS A 490 10.94 18.49 -11.27
N GLY A 491 9.88 19.29 -11.46
CA GLY A 491 8.51 18.83 -11.15
C GLY A 491 8.25 18.69 -9.65
N GLY A 492 8.32 19.79 -8.88
CA GLY A 492 8.24 19.78 -7.42
C GLY A 492 7.00 19.06 -6.88
N GLY A 493 5.83 19.32 -7.47
CA GLY A 493 4.61 18.54 -7.22
C GLY A 493 4.54 17.28 -8.09
N ILE A 494 4.63 17.42 -9.41
CA ILE A 494 4.51 16.32 -10.37
C ILE A 494 5.44 16.51 -11.58
N TYR A 495 6.00 15.40 -12.07
CA TYR A 495 6.70 15.30 -13.34
C TYR A 495 5.92 14.36 -14.27
N LEU A 496 5.63 14.81 -15.49
CA LEU A 496 4.91 14.08 -16.53
C LEU A 496 5.83 13.85 -17.74
N ASP A 497 6.30 12.61 -17.92
CA ASP A 497 7.23 12.27 -19.00
C ASP A 497 6.50 11.96 -20.33
N SER A 498 5.49 11.10 -20.25
CA SER A 498 4.70 10.64 -21.41
C SER A 498 3.29 10.22 -21.01
N ALA A 499 2.34 10.37 -21.94
CA ALA A 499 0.97 9.89 -21.80
C ALA A 499 0.38 9.61 -23.19
N SER A 500 -0.58 8.68 -23.28
CA SER A 500 -1.25 8.34 -24.55
C SER A 500 -2.36 9.33 -24.95
N ASP A 501 -2.77 10.21 -24.04
CA ASP A 501 -3.76 11.28 -24.22
C ASP A 501 -3.61 12.30 -23.08
N ARG A 502 -4.33 13.43 -23.13
CA ARG A 502 -4.33 14.50 -22.13
C ARG A 502 -4.75 14.01 -20.73
N ILE A 503 -3.85 14.15 -19.78
CA ILE A 503 -4.12 13.95 -18.35
C ILE A 503 -4.97 15.13 -17.87
N LYS A 504 -6.13 14.82 -17.28
CA LYS A 504 -7.10 15.84 -16.84
C LYS A 504 -6.92 16.16 -15.37
N PHE A 505 -6.58 17.40 -15.08
CA PHE A 505 -6.50 17.95 -13.72
C PHE A 505 -7.76 18.80 -13.48
N SER A 506 -8.58 18.44 -12.49
CA SER A 506 -9.77 19.20 -12.09
C SER A 506 -9.66 19.58 -10.61
N ASP A 507 -9.80 20.88 -10.31
CA ASP A 507 -9.82 21.42 -8.94
C ASP A 507 -8.54 21.10 -8.10
N VAL A 508 -7.44 20.78 -8.78
CA VAL A 508 -6.15 20.45 -8.18
C VAL A 508 -5.45 21.68 -7.60
N ARG A 509 -4.79 21.51 -6.45
CA ARG A 509 -4.07 22.57 -5.73
C ARG A 509 -2.58 22.26 -5.65
N PHE A 510 -1.74 23.21 -6.08
CA PHE A 510 -0.27 23.16 -5.94
C PHE A 510 0.18 24.33 -5.06
N TYR A 511 0.66 24.02 -3.85
CA TYR A 511 1.02 25.00 -2.82
C TYR A 511 2.44 24.79 -2.29
N ASP A 512 3.27 25.85 -2.33
CA ASP A 512 4.64 25.90 -1.79
C ASP A 512 5.57 24.75 -2.26
N ASN A 513 5.36 24.21 -3.47
CA ASN A 513 6.19 23.13 -4.03
C ASN A 513 7.45 23.68 -4.75
N ILE A 514 8.56 22.94 -4.71
CA ILE A 514 9.89 23.43 -5.11
C ILE A 514 10.53 22.49 -6.15
N ALA A 515 10.88 23.04 -7.31
CA ALA A 515 11.84 22.45 -8.24
C ALA A 515 13.20 23.15 -8.01
N SER A 516 14.18 22.41 -7.48
CA SER A 516 15.43 22.96 -6.95
C SER A 516 16.56 23.12 -7.98
N VAL A 517 16.39 22.56 -9.18
CA VAL A 517 17.37 22.62 -10.28
C VAL A 517 16.75 23.23 -11.54
N SER A 518 15.53 22.83 -11.87
CA SER A 518 14.79 23.29 -13.06
C SER A 518 13.48 24.01 -12.69
N GLY A 519 12.59 24.15 -13.68
CA GLY A 519 11.23 24.62 -13.49
C GLY A 519 10.22 23.55 -13.08
N GLY A 520 8.96 23.97 -13.05
CA GLY A 520 7.82 23.13 -12.72
C GLY A 520 7.69 22.88 -11.23
N GLY A 521 7.82 23.92 -10.39
CA GLY A 521 7.58 23.80 -8.95
C GLY A 521 6.24 23.11 -8.66
N GLY A 522 5.18 23.49 -9.37
CA GLY A 522 3.92 22.72 -9.42
C GLY A 522 4.00 21.48 -10.33
N ILE A 523 4.11 21.71 -11.64
CA ILE A 523 4.06 20.71 -12.72
C ILE A 523 5.27 20.89 -13.64
N PHE A 524 6.06 19.84 -13.85
CA PHE A 524 6.89 19.70 -15.05
C PHE A 524 6.21 18.72 -16.01
N ALA A 525 6.21 19.03 -17.29
CA ALA A 525 5.68 18.15 -18.34
C ALA A 525 6.58 18.17 -19.56
N ARG A 526 6.75 17.03 -20.25
CA ARG A 526 7.56 17.00 -21.46
C ARG A 526 6.94 17.86 -22.58
N ASP A 527 5.65 17.65 -22.83
CA ASP A 527 4.85 18.29 -23.89
C ASP A 527 3.66 19.09 -23.30
N THR A 528 3.22 20.14 -23.99
CA THR A 528 1.93 20.80 -23.73
C THR A 528 0.71 19.91 -24.00
N ASN A 529 0.78 18.96 -24.95
CA ASN A 529 -0.35 18.11 -25.32
C ASN A 529 -0.71 17.02 -24.30
N ILE A 530 0.08 16.80 -23.24
CA ILE A 530 -0.25 15.82 -22.19
C ILE A 530 -1.02 16.43 -21.01
N VAL A 531 -1.26 17.75 -20.98
CA VAL A 531 -1.88 18.45 -19.84
C VAL A 531 -3.23 19.07 -20.20
N TYR A 532 -4.23 18.91 -19.33
CA TYR A 532 -5.45 19.72 -19.32
C TYR A 532 -5.81 20.18 -17.90
N LEU A 533 -5.75 21.49 -17.64
CA LEU A 533 -6.01 22.10 -16.34
C LEU A 533 -7.38 22.77 -16.28
N ARG A 534 -8.21 22.32 -15.34
CA ARG A 534 -9.55 22.84 -15.06
C ARG A 534 -9.67 23.23 -13.59
N TYR A 535 -10.04 24.48 -13.30
CA TYR A 535 -10.23 24.99 -11.92
C TYR A 535 -9.01 24.85 -10.98
N CYS A 536 -7.82 24.62 -11.53
CA CYS A 536 -6.61 24.39 -10.75
C CYS A 536 -6.08 25.69 -10.13
N LYS A 537 -5.44 25.57 -8.97
CA LYS A 537 -4.94 26.70 -8.17
C LYS A 537 -3.48 26.47 -7.81
N PHE A 538 -2.65 27.44 -8.14
CA PHE A 538 -1.23 27.46 -7.82
C PHE A 538 -0.90 28.62 -6.87
N SER A 539 0.02 28.41 -5.92
CA SER A 539 0.47 29.48 -5.02
C SER A 539 1.80 29.12 -4.37
N GLY A 540 2.73 30.07 -4.33
CA GLY A 540 4.01 29.93 -3.62
C GLY A 540 4.96 28.87 -4.17
N ASN A 541 4.63 28.23 -5.30
CA ASN A 541 5.51 27.28 -5.96
C ASN A 541 6.74 28.01 -6.53
N GLN A 542 7.87 27.31 -6.59
CA GLN A 542 9.17 27.86 -6.98
C GLN A 542 9.88 26.90 -7.94
N GLY A 543 10.36 27.44 -9.06
CA GLY A 543 11.33 26.82 -9.94
C GLY A 543 12.66 27.56 -9.80
N TYR A 544 13.78 26.86 -10.00
CA TYR A 544 15.10 27.46 -9.89
C TYR A 544 15.55 28.07 -11.22
N GLY A 545 16.06 29.30 -11.19
CA GLY A 545 16.54 30.03 -12.38
C GLY A 545 15.48 30.97 -13.01
N SER A 546 15.96 31.97 -13.74
CA SER A 546 15.10 33.01 -14.38
C SER A 546 14.37 32.54 -15.64
N GLU A 547 14.84 31.46 -16.24
CA GLU A 547 14.31 30.86 -17.48
C GLU A 547 13.44 29.64 -17.19
N ASN A 548 12.75 29.65 -16.04
CA ASN A 548 11.99 28.52 -15.54
C ASN A 548 10.62 28.94 -15.01
N GLY A 549 9.62 28.08 -15.25
CA GLY A 549 8.26 28.28 -14.77
C GLY A 549 8.10 27.82 -13.32
N ASN A 550 7.70 28.72 -12.43
CA ASN A 550 7.45 28.43 -11.02
C ASN A 550 6.29 27.44 -10.81
N ASP A 551 5.24 27.54 -11.63
CA ASP A 551 4.06 26.68 -11.53
C ASP A 551 4.07 25.57 -12.58
N ILE A 552 4.35 25.92 -13.84
CA ILE A 552 4.34 24.98 -14.96
C ILE A 552 5.56 25.21 -15.86
N HIS A 553 6.33 24.16 -16.11
CA HIS A 553 7.40 24.14 -17.10
C HIS A 553 7.12 23.06 -18.15
N PHE A 554 7.35 23.38 -19.43
CA PHE A 554 7.32 22.44 -20.55
C PHE A 554 8.67 22.39 -21.28
N SER A 555 9.22 21.19 -21.48
CA SER A 555 10.48 21.02 -22.22
C SER A 555 10.33 21.15 -23.74
N GLU A 556 9.12 20.98 -24.28
CA GLU A 556 8.81 21.22 -25.68
C GLU A 556 7.32 21.55 -25.89
N LEU A 557 7.00 22.05 -27.09
CA LEU A 557 5.62 22.34 -27.49
C LEU A 557 4.86 21.11 -27.99
N GLY A 558 5.58 20.08 -28.46
CA GLY A 558 5.05 18.81 -29.02
C GLY A 558 4.12 18.94 -30.22
N LEU A 559 4.14 20.08 -30.93
CA LEU A 559 3.33 20.29 -32.13
C LEU A 559 4.21 20.37 -33.37
N ASN A 560 3.91 19.51 -34.36
CA ASN A 560 4.54 19.52 -35.67
C ASN A 560 3.97 20.64 -36.57
N THR A 561 4.08 21.90 -36.13
CA THR A 561 3.68 23.09 -36.90
C THR A 561 4.72 24.20 -36.76
N GLU A 562 5.08 24.82 -37.88
CA GLU A 562 6.00 25.98 -37.90
C GLU A 562 5.37 27.22 -37.25
N HIS A 563 4.05 27.30 -37.19
CA HIS A 563 3.27 28.44 -36.70
C HIS A 563 2.19 27.97 -35.72
N PRO A 564 2.55 27.70 -34.44
CA PRO A 564 1.59 27.29 -33.43
C PRO A 564 0.67 28.45 -33.02
N ASP A 565 -0.64 28.21 -33.02
CA ASP A 565 -1.61 29.13 -32.41
C ASP A 565 -1.55 29.01 -30.88
N MET A 566 -0.67 29.79 -30.28
CA MET A 566 -0.47 29.84 -28.82
C MET A 566 -1.76 30.21 -28.06
N LEU A 567 -2.71 30.92 -28.67
CA LEU A 567 -3.99 31.23 -28.03
C LEU A 567 -4.92 30.00 -28.04
N GLN A 568 -4.90 29.21 -29.10
CA GLN A 568 -5.65 27.95 -29.15
C GLN A 568 -5.06 26.92 -28.19
N ILE A 569 -3.74 26.75 -28.15
CA ILE A 569 -3.03 25.88 -27.19
C ILE A 569 -3.40 26.26 -25.75
N LYS A 570 -3.35 27.56 -25.42
CA LYS A 570 -3.77 28.06 -24.11
C LYS A 570 -5.22 27.68 -23.76
N LYS A 571 -6.17 27.83 -24.69
CA LYS A 571 -7.59 27.48 -24.45
C LYS A 571 -7.78 25.98 -24.24
N ASP A 572 -7.06 25.16 -25.01
CA ASP A 572 -7.20 23.72 -24.99
C ASP A 572 -6.44 23.08 -23.82
N MET A 573 -5.48 23.79 -23.21
CA MET A 573 -4.68 23.34 -22.07
C MET A 573 -5.16 23.92 -20.73
N ILE A 574 -5.60 25.19 -20.69
CA ILE A 574 -5.93 25.90 -19.44
C ILE A 574 -7.36 26.47 -19.51
N TYR A 575 -8.28 25.82 -18.78
CA TYR A 575 -9.63 26.32 -18.55
C TYR A 575 -9.83 26.76 -17.11
N LYS A 576 -9.99 28.09 -16.90
CA LYS A 576 -10.22 28.67 -15.57
C LYS A 576 -9.30 28.10 -14.48
N SER A 577 -7.99 28.08 -14.74
CA SER A 577 -6.97 27.84 -13.69
C SER A 577 -6.17 29.12 -13.44
N LYS A 578 -5.67 29.29 -12.21
CA LYS A 578 -5.04 30.54 -11.73
C LYS A 578 -3.82 30.30 -10.84
N SER A 579 -2.94 31.29 -10.76
CA SER A 579 -1.78 31.25 -9.88
C SER A 579 -1.54 32.55 -9.12
N SER A 580 -1.13 32.45 -7.87
CA SER A 580 -0.57 33.55 -7.06
C SER A 580 0.92 33.38 -6.76
N SER A 581 1.62 32.48 -7.47
CA SER A 581 3.08 32.35 -7.41
C SER A 581 3.76 33.55 -8.10
N ALA A 582 5.06 33.72 -7.84
CA ALA A 582 5.87 34.73 -8.53
C ALA A 582 6.01 34.40 -10.03
N GLU A 583 6.30 35.42 -10.84
CA GLU A 583 6.70 35.20 -12.23
C GLU A 583 8.16 34.70 -12.31
N THR A 584 8.55 33.91 -13.33
CA THR A 584 7.73 33.39 -14.42
C THR A 584 6.83 32.24 -13.94
N ARG A 585 5.51 32.27 -14.21
CA ARG A 585 4.58 31.20 -13.81
C ARG A 585 4.59 30.00 -14.75
N VAL A 586 4.51 30.29 -16.05
CA VAL A 586 4.45 29.30 -17.14
C VAL A 586 5.60 29.55 -18.09
N TYR A 587 6.37 28.51 -18.38
CA TYR A 587 7.51 28.54 -19.29
C TYR A 587 7.46 27.38 -20.28
N ILE A 588 7.84 27.63 -21.53
CA ILE A 588 8.04 26.59 -22.56
C ILE A 588 9.43 26.80 -23.16
N VAL A 589 10.29 25.78 -23.11
CA VAL A 589 11.63 25.82 -23.72
C VAL A 589 11.53 26.15 -25.21
N GLY A 590 12.41 27.02 -25.69
CA GLY A 590 12.41 27.53 -27.07
C GLY A 590 11.40 28.64 -27.37
N ILE A 591 10.42 28.90 -26.48
CA ILE A 591 9.45 30.01 -26.60
C ILE A 591 9.66 31.07 -25.52
N GLY A 592 9.97 30.64 -24.29
CA GLY A 592 10.19 31.50 -23.14
C GLY A 592 9.00 31.62 -22.19
N SER A 593 8.97 32.73 -21.43
CA SER A 593 7.99 33.02 -20.37
C SER A 593 6.63 33.50 -20.91
N LEU A 594 5.53 32.98 -20.34
CA LEU A 594 4.15 33.19 -20.82
C LEU A 594 3.25 33.89 -19.78
N TYR A 595 3.52 35.17 -19.55
CA TYR A 595 3.01 36.02 -18.46
C TYR A 595 1.47 36.16 -18.29
N ASP A 596 0.65 35.70 -19.23
CA ASP A 596 -0.82 35.77 -19.14
C ASP A 596 -1.51 34.40 -19.00
N TRP A 597 -0.76 33.30 -18.96
CA TRP A 597 -1.34 31.94 -19.05
C TRP A 597 -2.04 31.50 -17.75
N LEU A 598 -1.51 31.89 -16.60
CA LEU A 598 -2.11 31.71 -15.27
C LEU A 598 -2.26 33.07 -14.56
N PRO A 599 -3.41 33.75 -14.69
CA PRO A 599 -3.63 35.04 -14.02
C PRO A 599 -3.88 34.85 -12.51
N ASP A 600 -3.59 35.87 -11.69
CA ASP A 600 -3.90 35.89 -10.24
C ASP A 600 -5.41 35.80 -9.96
N ARG A 601 -6.19 36.46 -10.82
CA ARG A 601 -7.64 36.59 -10.74
C ARG A 601 -8.18 36.63 -12.17
N TYR A 602 -9.30 35.99 -12.43
CA TYR A 602 -9.91 36.11 -13.75
C TYR A 602 -10.44 37.53 -13.96
N GLN A 603 -10.09 38.12 -15.09
CA GLN A 603 -10.74 39.32 -15.58
C GLN A 603 -12.23 39.00 -15.78
N GLY A 604 -13.09 39.54 -14.91
CA GLY A 604 -14.53 39.28 -14.90
C GLY A 604 -15.08 38.57 -13.66
N GLU A 605 -14.25 37.91 -12.83
CA GLU A 605 -14.66 37.39 -11.51
C GLU A 605 -14.78 38.49 -10.45
N TRP A 606 -15.52 39.55 -10.78
CA TRP A 606 -16.30 40.23 -9.78
C TRP A 606 -17.33 39.20 -9.26
N PRO A 607 -17.43 38.96 -7.94
CA PRO A 607 -18.47 38.11 -7.39
C PRO A 607 -19.84 38.52 -7.94
N VAL A 608 -20.77 37.57 -8.11
CA VAL A 608 -22.11 37.88 -8.64
C VAL A 608 -22.78 39.00 -7.83
N TRP A 609 -22.58 39.03 -6.51
CA TRP A 609 -23.03 40.14 -5.66
C TRP A 609 -22.42 41.48 -6.06
N ALA A 610 -21.14 41.54 -6.45
CA ALA A 610 -20.45 42.77 -6.81
C ALA A 610 -20.84 43.25 -8.21
N GLN A 611 -21.09 42.33 -9.15
CA GLN A 611 -21.72 42.67 -10.44
C GLN A 611 -23.14 43.22 -10.23
N ILE A 612 -23.95 42.58 -9.36
CA ILE A 612 -25.26 43.07 -8.95
C ILE A 612 -25.14 44.44 -8.27
N THR A 613 -24.20 44.64 -7.35
CA THR A 613 -23.99 45.93 -6.66
C THR A 613 -23.59 47.03 -7.65
N MET A 614 -22.68 46.75 -8.59
CA MET A 614 -22.32 47.70 -9.66
C MET A 614 -23.53 48.08 -10.51
N ASN A 615 -24.37 47.10 -10.89
CA ASN A 615 -25.60 47.34 -11.64
C ASN A 615 -26.65 48.12 -10.82
N VAL A 616 -26.83 47.81 -9.54
CA VAL A 616 -27.74 48.54 -8.62
C VAL A 616 -27.24 49.96 -8.40
N VAL A 617 -25.94 50.18 -8.18
CA VAL A 617 -25.34 51.51 -8.06
C VAL A 617 -25.52 52.30 -9.36
N ALA A 618 -25.31 51.69 -10.53
CA ALA A 618 -25.57 52.34 -11.81
C ALA A 618 -27.04 52.75 -11.97
N VAL A 619 -28.00 51.87 -11.62
CA VAL A 619 -29.45 52.19 -11.64
C VAL A 619 -29.80 53.29 -10.65
N VAL A 620 -29.25 53.28 -9.44
CA VAL A 620 -29.47 54.33 -8.43
C VAL A 620 -28.89 55.67 -8.88
N VAL A 621 -27.68 55.69 -9.47
CA VAL A 621 -27.08 56.91 -10.04
C VAL A 621 -27.92 57.45 -11.19
N VAL A 622 -28.39 56.61 -12.11
CA VAL A 622 -29.31 57.02 -13.19
C VAL A 622 -30.62 57.57 -12.62
N PHE A 623 -31.19 56.93 -11.59
CA PHE A 623 -32.41 57.42 -10.93
C PHE A 623 -32.19 58.78 -10.24
N ILE A 624 -31.07 58.97 -9.53
CA ILE A 624 -30.70 60.25 -8.93
C ILE A 624 -30.53 61.33 -10.01
N VAL A 625 -29.88 61.03 -11.14
CA VAL A 625 -29.75 61.97 -12.27
C VAL A 625 -31.12 62.32 -12.85
N ILE A 626 -32.02 61.34 -13.03
CA ILE A 626 -33.39 61.59 -13.49
C ILE A 626 -34.15 62.48 -12.49
N VAL A 627 -34.09 62.19 -11.19
CA VAL A 627 -34.73 63.00 -10.15
C VAL A 627 -34.15 64.42 -10.11
N LEU A 628 -32.83 64.58 -10.20
CA LEU A 628 -32.19 65.90 -10.27
C LEU A 628 -32.60 66.66 -11.53
N CYS A 629 -32.68 66.01 -12.70
CA CYS A 629 -33.20 66.62 -13.92
C CYS A 629 -34.66 67.05 -13.77
N ILE A 630 -35.53 66.20 -13.21
CA ILE A 630 -36.93 66.54 -12.93
C ILE A 630 -37.01 67.71 -11.95
N CYS A 631 -36.28 67.67 -10.84
CA CYS A 631 -36.24 68.76 -9.86
C CYS A 631 -35.74 70.07 -10.47
N CYS A 632 -34.69 70.04 -11.30
CA CYS A 632 -34.21 71.22 -12.03
C CYS A 632 -35.27 71.75 -13.00
N CYS A 633 -35.91 70.90 -13.80
CA CYS A 633 -37.01 71.28 -14.68
C CYS A 633 -38.19 71.89 -13.89
N CYS A 634 -38.60 71.28 -12.78
CA CYS A 634 -39.66 71.81 -11.91
C CYS A 634 -39.28 73.15 -11.27
N LYS A 635 -38.02 73.35 -10.86
CA LYS A 635 -37.55 74.60 -10.26
C LYS A 635 -37.46 75.73 -11.30
N CYS A 636 -37.04 75.41 -12.53
CA CYS A 636 -37.06 76.34 -13.66
C CYS A 636 -38.50 76.71 -14.06
N CYS A 637 -39.41 75.73 -14.21
CA CYS A 637 -40.82 76.01 -14.49
C CYS A 637 -41.51 76.81 -13.36
N GLY A 638 -41.18 76.52 -12.09
CA GLY A 638 -41.72 77.25 -10.93
C GLY A 638 -41.30 78.72 -10.89
N MET A 639 -40.06 79.05 -11.27
CA MET A 639 -39.63 80.45 -11.38
C MET A 639 -40.17 81.15 -12.63
N CYS A 640 -40.34 80.44 -13.76
CA CYS A 640 -40.96 81.02 -14.95
C CYS A 640 -42.46 81.32 -14.78
N CYS A 641 -43.19 80.57 -13.96
CA CYS A 641 -44.63 80.79 -13.75
C CYS A 641 -44.99 81.89 -12.73
N SER A 642 -44.06 82.36 -11.89
CA SER A 642 -44.33 83.42 -10.91
C SER A 642 -43.97 84.84 -11.38
N SER A 643 -43.21 84.99 -12.47
CA SER A 643 -42.80 86.30 -13.01
C SER A 643 -43.28 86.60 -14.44
N CYS A 644 -43.96 85.67 -15.12
CA CYS A 644 -44.44 85.85 -16.51
C CYS A 644 -45.96 86.09 -16.62
N CYS A 645 -46.55 86.81 -15.66
CA CYS A 645 -47.92 87.34 -15.77
C CYS A 645 -47.89 88.87 -15.63
N GLY A 646 -47.26 89.55 -16.60
CA GLY A 646 -47.07 91.01 -16.54
C GLY A 646 -46.24 91.60 -17.69
N ALA A 647 -46.91 91.87 -18.81
CA ALA A 647 -46.48 92.76 -19.91
C ALA A 647 -45.31 92.34 -20.83
N CYS A 648 -45.20 93.08 -21.94
CA CYS A 648 -44.13 93.08 -22.96
C CYS A 648 -44.09 91.93 -23.99
N CYS A 649 -45.12 91.88 -24.84
CA CYS A 649 -44.86 91.79 -26.27
C CYS A 649 -43.92 92.95 -26.70
N PHE A 650 -42.77 92.69 -27.34
CA PHE A 650 -42.40 93.23 -28.67
C PHE A 650 -40.96 92.87 -29.08
N LYS A 651 -40.80 92.34 -30.32
CA LYS A 651 -39.56 92.24 -31.14
C LYS A 651 -38.35 91.51 -30.54
N GLY A 652 -37.54 90.92 -31.43
CA GLY A 652 -36.35 90.15 -31.04
C GLY A 652 -35.14 90.38 -31.94
N CYS A 653 -33.99 89.94 -31.43
CA CYS A 653 -32.74 89.50 -32.08
C CYS A 653 -32.07 88.60 -31.01
N LEU A 654 -31.65 87.36 -31.24
CA LEU A 654 -30.60 86.85 -32.13
C LEU A 654 -29.15 87.19 -31.69
N LEU A 655 -28.41 86.13 -31.34
CA LEU A 655 -26.94 85.97 -31.12
C LEU A 655 -26.24 86.49 -29.84
N CYS A 656 -25.53 85.54 -29.19
CA CYS A 656 -24.29 85.66 -28.38
C CYS A 656 -24.34 86.48 -27.05
N CYS A 657 -23.46 86.29 -26.05
CA CYS A 657 -22.21 85.52 -25.95
C CYS A 657 -21.90 85.04 -24.50
N ASN A 658 -20.74 84.40 -24.30
CA ASN A 658 -20.17 83.95 -23.02
C ASN A 658 -19.62 85.08 -22.11
N ASN A 659 -19.46 84.72 -20.82
CA ASN A 659 -18.44 85.17 -19.84
C ASN A 659 -18.57 86.50 -19.04
N CYS A 660 -17.93 86.44 -17.85
CA CYS A 660 -17.56 87.53 -16.91
C CYS A 660 -18.71 88.14 -16.05
N CYS A 661 -18.53 88.57 -14.78
CA CYS A 661 -17.33 88.61 -13.93
C CYS A 661 -17.64 88.87 -12.42
N LEU A 662 -16.63 88.65 -11.57
CA LEU A 662 -16.24 89.36 -10.31
C LEU A 662 -17.14 89.51 -9.04
N HIS A 663 -16.49 89.18 -7.90
CA HIS A 663 -16.37 89.89 -6.60
C HIS A 663 -17.45 90.83 -6.03
N CYS A 664 -17.68 90.70 -4.70
CA CYS A 664 -17.59 91.85 -3.78
C CYS A 664 -17.33 91.47 -2.29
N CYS A 665 -16.54 92.31 -1.60
CA CYS A 665 -16.48 92.65 -0.15
C CYS A 665 -16.61 91.57 0.98
N CYS A 666 -16.13 91.77 2.22
CA CYS A 666 -15.04 92.50 2.90
C CYS A 666 -15.35 92.49 4.42
N CYS A 667 -14.35 92.29 5.30
CA CYS A 667 -14.32 92.69 6.74
C CYS A 667 -15.30 92.00 7.75
N LYS A 668 -14.98 91.83 9.05
CA LYS A 668 -13.76 92.09 9.87
C LYS A 668 -13.80 91.34 11.23
N CYS A 669 -12.62 91.08 11.82
CA CYS A 669 -12.36 90.80 13.26
C CYS A 669 -12.97 89.50 13.84
N SER A 670 -12.41 88.80 14.84
CA SER A 670 -11.15 88.85 15.62
C SER A 670 -10.97 87.43 16.24
N SER A 671 -9.84 86.93 16.75
CA SER A 671 -8.49 87.46 17.02
C SER A 671 -7.53 86.29 17.34
N ASN A 672 -6.23 86.43 17.03
CA ASN A 672 -5.01 86.01 17.79
C ASN A 672 -4.94 84.65 18.53
N ASN A 673 -3.80 83.98 18.76
CA ASN A 673 -2.38 83.98 18.34
C ASN A 673 -1.81 82.70 19.01
N GLY A 674 -0.77 81.99 18.56
CA GLY A 674 0.09 82.07 17.39
C GLY A 674 1.21 81.02 17.51
N THR A 675 2.03 80.85 16.45
CA THR A 675 3.52 80.71 16.46
C THR A 675 4.20 79.79 17.50
N LYS A 676 5.19 78.92 17.23
CA LYS A 676 6.12 78.53 16.11
C LYS A 676 6.70 77.15 16.57
N GLY A 677 7.45 76.31 15.84
CA GLY A 677 8.09 76.31 14.51
C GLY A 677 9.25 75.28 14.48
N ASN A 678 9.92 75.13 13.33
CA ASN A 678 11.21 74.42 13.08
C ASN A 678 11.30 72.87 13.13
N ASP A 679 11.36 72.26 11.94
CA ASP A 679 12.56 71.70 11.28
C ASP A 679 13.74 71.04 12.05
N ARG A 680 14.17 69.91 11.44
CA ARG A 680 15.52 69.29 11.30
C ARG A 680 15.98 68.11 12.20
N ALA A 681 16.64 67.18 11.48
CA ALA A 681 17.78 66.32 11.85
C ALA A 681 17.54 64.87 12.35
N ILE A 682 17.73 63.92 11.41
CA ILE A 682 18.68 62.79 11.45
C ILE A 682 19.24 62.40 12.85
N LEU A 683 18.89 61.22 13.38
CA LEU A 683 19.89 60.13 13.57
C LEU A 683 19.30 58.74 13.93
N ASN A 684 19.95 57.75 13.33
CA ASN A 684 20.05 56.31 13.61
C ASN A 684 19.96 55.78 15.08
N ARG A 685 19.51 54.49 15.17
CA ARG A 685 19.84 53.39 16.13
C ARG A 685 18.81 52.91 17.19
N TYR A 686 18.37 51.66 16.95
CA TYR A 686 18.38 50.47 17.85
C TYR A 686 17.44 50.29 19.07
N ASN A 687 16.74 49.14 18.99
CA ASN A 687 16.43 48.13 20.03
C ASN A 687 15.36 48.32 21.13
N LYS A 688 14.41 47.36 21.09
CA LYS A 688 13.95 46.45 22.16
C LYS A 688 13.72 46.97 23.60
N GLY A 689 12.51 46.72 24.11
CA GLY A 689 12.15 46.64 25.53
C GLY A 689 10.69 47.04 25.75
N HIS A 690 9.74 46.10 25.77
CA HIS A 690 9.24 45.33 26.92
C HIS A 690 8.34 46.09 27.93
N CYS A 691 7.13 45.52 28.09
CA CYS A 691 6.27 45.50 29.28
C CYS A 691 5.56 46.78 29.78
N CYS A 692 4.21 46.67 29.85
CA CYS A 692 3.30 47.15 30.91
C CYS A 692 3.27 48.67 31.24
N GLU A 693 2.18 49.26 31.75
CA GLU A 693 0.99 48.73 32.42
C GLU A 693 -0.17 49.77 32.42
N SER A 694 -1.31 49.40 33.02
CA SER A 694 -2.44 50.27 33.42
C SER A 694 -3.39 50.76 32.29
N CYS A 695 -4.70 50.93 32.50
CA CYS A 695 -5.47 50.87 33.76
C CYS A 695 -6.97 50.52 33.52
N CYS A 696 -7.62 49.90 34.53
CA CYS A 696 -9.04 50.05 34.99
C CYS A 696 -10.17 50.39 33.98
N GLN A 697 -11.40 49.85 34.00
CA GLN A 697 -12.28 49.06 34.90
C GLN A 697 -13.41 48.47 33.99
N GLY A 698 -14.30 47.52 34.35
CA GLY A 698 -14.67 46.82 35.58
C GLY A 698 -15.96 46.00 35.34
N CYS A 699 -16.49 45.31 36.37
CA CYS A 699 -17.64 44.37 36.39
C CYS A 699 -17.38 42.98 35.74
N CYS A 700 -16.97 41.97 36.52
CA CYS A 700 -17.77 41.10 37.42
C CYS A 700 -18.64 40.06 36.68
N LYS A 701 -18.25 38.76 36.71
CA LYS A 701 -18.65 37.70 37.68
C LYS A 701 -20.07 37.16 37.39
N GLN A 702 -20.41 35.87 37.47
CA GLN A 702 -19.76 34.58 37.83
C GLN A 702 -20.70 33.46 37.27
N SER A 703 -20.45 32.15 37.21
CA SER A 703 -19.35 31.19 37.51
C SER A 703 -19.71 29.86 36.79
N GLY A 704 -18.91 28.79 36.68
CA GLY A 704 -17.60 28.41 37.25
C GLY A 704 -17.22 27.00 36.76
N ASP A 705 -16.08 26.48 37.22
CA ASP A 705 -15.41 25.30 36.64
C ASP A 705 -16.01 23.92 36.98
N GLN A 706 -15.63 22.94 36.16
CA GLN A 706 -15.19 21.56 36.49
C GLN A 706 -15.90 20.38 35.78
N CYS A 707 -15.09 19.33 35.60
CA CYS A 707 -15.41 17.93 35.31
C CYS A 707 -15.99 17.56 33.93
N CYS A 708 -15.13 16.94 33.10
CA CYS A 708 -15.53 15.92 32.13
C CYS A 708 -14.46 14.83 31.98
N GLN A 709 -14.39 13.92 32.95
CA GLN A 709 -14.17 12.52 32.59
C GLN A 709 -15.43 12.01 31.88
N LYS A 710 -15.29 11.26 30.78
CA LYS A 710 -16.40 10.54 30.15
C LYS A 710 -16.09 9.05 30.08
N GLN A 711 -16.56 8.31 31.08
CA GLN A 711 -16.89 6.90 30.89
C GLN A 711 -18.05 6.81 29.89
N ARG A 712 -17.98 5.86 28.96
CA ARG A 712 -19.14 5.47 28.14
C ARG A 712 -19.87 4.35 28.88
N THR A 713 -21.08 4.63 29.35
CA THR A 713 -22.03 3.59 29.75
C THR A 713 -23.03 3.41 28.61
N ILE A 714 -23.36 2.14 28.36
CA ILE A 714 -24.37 1.71 27.38
C ILE A 714 -25.75 2.10 27.90
N ASP A 715 -26.63 2.61 27.03
CA ASP A 715 -28.07 2.55 27.27
C ASP A 715 -28.84 2.27 25.98
N ASN A 716 -29.77 1.34 26.06
CA ASN A 716 -30.68 0.95 24.99
C ASN A 716 -31.93 1.83 25.02
N SER A 717 -32.27 2.47 23.90
CA SER A 717 -33.65 2.96 23.70
C SER A 717 -34.08 2.84 22.23
N ASN A 718 -34.89 1.81 21.95
CA ASN A 718 -35.70 1.74 20.75
C ASN A 718 -36.76 2.84 20.79
N GLN A 719 -36.88 3.67 19.74
CA GLN A 719 -38.07 3.69 18.87
C GLN A 719 -37.98 4.73 17.73
N ASN A 720 -38.27 4.25 16.51
CA ASN A 720 -38.99 4.93 15.43
C ASN A 720 -38.61 6.37 15.01
N GLN A 721 -37.91 6.49 13.88
CA GLN A 721 -38.44 7.33 12.77
C GLN A 721 -37.87 6.96 11.38
N GLN A 722 -38.78 6.51 10.51
CA GLN A 722 -38.86 6.76 9.06
C GLN A 722 -37.60 6.56 8.19
N TYR A 723 -37.50 5.37 7.59
CA TYR A 723 -36.82 5.18 6.31
C TYR A 723 -37.49 6.02 5.20
N ARG A 724 -36.70 6.71 4.39
CA ARG A 724 -37.09 7.11 3.03
C ARG A 724 -36.53 6.10 2.04
N THR A 725 -37.39 5.27 1.48
CA THR A 725 -37.09 4.50 0.26
C THR A 725 -36.93 5.46 -0.91
N ALA A 726 -35.86 5.29 -1.69
CA ALA A 726 -35.74 5.93 -3.00
C ALA A 726 -36.53 5.12 -4.04
N GLU A 727 -37.17 5.81 -4.98
CA GLU A 727 -38.06 5.20 -5.97
C GLU A 727 -37.27 4.47 -7.07
N GLU A 728 -37.66 3.23 -7.38
CA GLU A 728 -37.11 2.49 -8.51
C GLU A 728 -37.71 3.00 -9.83
N GLY A 729 -36.85 3.55 -10.70
CA GLY A 729 -37.26 3.99 -12.03
C GLY A 729 -37.50 2.80 -12.97
N GLN A 730 -38.75 2.60 -13.40
CA GLN A 730 -39.09 1.61 -14.41
C GLN A 730 -38.63 2.06 -15.81
N TYR A 731 -37.84 1.24 -16.49
CA TYR A 731 -37.48 1.43 -17.89
C TYR A 731 -38.47 0.70 -18.81
N TYR A 732 -39.07 1.45 -19.75
CA TYR A 732 -39.82 0.92 -20.88
C TYR A 732 -38.99 1.04 -22.16
N ASP A 733 -38.96 -0.03 -22.97
CA ASP A 733 -38.52 0.05 -24.37
C ASP A 733 -39.64 0.64 -25.25
N LYS A 734 -39.25 1.28 -26.36
CA LYS A 734 -40.11 2.02 -27.30
C LYS A 734 -41.23 1.21 -27.94
N ASN A 735 -41.22 -0.12 -27.82
CA ASN A 735 -42.25 -1.02 -28.37
C ASN A 735 -43.19 -1.65 -27.32
N ASN A 736 -43.03 -1.32 -26.03
CA ASN A 736 -44.03 -1.54 -24.98
C ASN A 736 -44.58 -2.99 -24.86
N GLN A 737 -43.68 -4.00 -24.92
CA GLN A 737 -44.01 -5.42 -24.67
C GLN A 737 -43.28 -5.97 -23.45
N GLN A 738 -44.00 -6.77 -22.66
CA GLN A 738 -43.54 -7.29 -21.37
C GLN A 738 -42.91 -8.68 -21.55
N MET A 739 -41.58 -8.80 -21.45
CA MET A 739 -40.89 -10.09 -21.58
C MET A 739 -40.76 -10.83 -20.23
N GLN A 740 -41.30 -12.04 -20.17
CA GLN A 740 -41.02 -13.01 -19.10
C GLN A 740 -39.69 -13.72 -19.37
N GLN A 741 -38.84 -13.86 -18.35
CA GLN A 741 -37.59 -14.60 -18.45
C GLN A 741 -37.82 -16.13 -18.51
N ARG A 742 -37.07 -16.81 -19.39
CA ARG A 742 -36.83 -18.26 -19.34
C ARG A 742 -35.33 -18.52 -19.51
N ASN A 743 -34.83 -19.51 -18.77
CA ASN A 743 -33.43 -19.96 -18.84
C ASN A 743 -33.09 -20.57 -20.21
N GLY A 744 -31.86 -20.33 -20.69
CA GLY A 744 -31.30 -21.00 -21.86
C GLY A 744 -29.89 -20.52 -22.21
N ASN A 745 -28.97 -21.46 -22.48
CA ASN A 745 -27.57 -21.20 -22.85
C ASN A 745 -27.45 -20.49 -24.21
N GLY A 746 -26.44 -19.62 -24.38
CA GLY A 746 -25.97 -19.24 -25.72
C GLY A 746 -25.19 -17.92 -25.82
N ILE A 747 -23.87 -18.05 -26.05
CA ILE A 747 -22.99 -17.18 -26.85
C ILE A 747 -23.33 -15.67 -26.90
N VAL A 748 -22.54 -14.85 -26.19
CA VAL A 748 -22.60 -13.39 -26.29
C VAL A 748 -21.80 -12.91 -27.51
N VAL A 749 -22.49 -12.40 -28.53
CA VAL A 749 -21.90 -11.54 -29.57
C VAL A 749 -22.09 -10.09 -29.15
N VAL A 750 -20.99 -9.37 -28.89
CA VAL A 750 -21.04 -7.95 -28.54
C VAL A 750 -21.18 -7.12 -29.82
N VAL A 751 -22.35 -6.51 -30.01
CA VAL A 751 -22.57 -5.45 -31.00
C VAL A 751 -22.52 -4.11 -30.28
N SER A 752 -21.52 -3.29 -30.60
CA SER A 752 -21.37 -1.92 -30.09
C SER A 752 -22.12 -0.94 -30.98
N ASP A 753 -22.93 -0.05 -30.40
CA ASP A 753 -23.74 0.90 -31.16
C ASP A 753 -23.62 2.34 -30.64
N ASN A 754 -23.56 3.28 -31.59
CA ASN A 754 -23.62 4.75 -31.46
C ASN A 754 -22.43 5.44 -30.74
N ALA A 755 -21.46 6.07 -31.41
CA ALA A 755 -21.47 7.00 -32.55
C ALA A 755 -21.96 8.42 -32.20
N TYR A 756 -21.02 9.37 -32.20
CA TYR A 756 -21.27 10.82 -32.31
C TYR A 756 -20.33 11.39 -33.37
N VAL A 757 -20.84 12.19 -34.30
CA VAL A 757 -20.13 12.64 -35.51
C VAL A 757 -20.13 14.15 -35.59
N PRO A 758 -18.97 14.80 -35.75
CA PRO A 758 -18.82 16.02 -36.52
C PRO A 758 -18.21 15.71 -37.89
N GLN A 759 -18.79 16.30 -38.94
CA GLN A 759 -18.33 16.15 -40.31
C GLN A 759 -17.06 16.97 -40.57
N TYR A 760 -16.00 16.35 -41.08
CA TYR A 760 -15.21 16.88 -42.19
C TYR A 760 -14.59 15.70 -42.95
N GLY A 761 -14.63 15.73 -44.28
CA GLY A 761 -14.32 14.57 -45.11
C GLY A 761 -13.08 14.75 -45.97
N ALA A 762 -12.21 13.74 -45.99
CA ALA A 762 -11.50 13.26 -47.17
C ALA A 762 -11.05 11.81 -46.93
N LYS A 763 -11.41 10.89 -47.83
CA LYS A 763 -10.95 9.49 -47.77
C LYS A 763 -9.57 9.38 -48.41
N GLN A 764 -8.66 8.58 -47.82
CA GLN A 764 -7.63 7.74 -48.46
C GLN A 764 -7.20 6.64 -47.44
N PRO A 765 -6.63 5.50 -47.88
CA PRO A 765 -6.66 4.25 -47.09
C PRO A 765 -5.44 4.03 -46.18
N TYR A 766 -5.68 3.35 -45.04
CA TYR A 766 -4.63 2.83 -44.17
C TYR A 766 -4.09 1.48 -44.67
N PRO A 767 -2.75 1.26 -44.69
CA PRO A 767 -2.16 -0.07 -44.66
C PRO A 767 -2.10 -0.63 -43.22
N THR A 768 -2.01 -1.95 -43.12
CA THR A 768 -1.96 -2.75 -41.88
C THR A 768 -0.77 -2.43 -40.97
N LEU A 769 -0.99 -2.46 -39.64
CA LEU A 769 0.10 -2.44 -38.67
C LEU A 769 1.03 -3.65 -38.86
N GLN A 770 2.34 -3.38 -38.88
CA GLN A 770 3.40 -4.36 -38.77
C GLN A 770 4.25 -4.00 -37.53
N ALA A 771 4.79 -5.01 -36.84
CA ALA A 771 5.44 -4.83 -35.55
C ALA A 771 6.68 -3.90 -35.62
N ASN A 772 6.82 -3.00 -34.65
CA ASN A 772 7.93 -2.05 -34.58
C ASN A 772 9.14 -2.69 -33.86
N PRO A 773 10.36 -2.65 -34.41
CA PRO A 773 11.56 -3.20 -33.77
C PRO A 773 12.19 -2.25 -32.73
N ALA A 774 13.16 -2.76 -31.98
CA ALA A 774 13.83 -2.05 -30.89
C ALA A 774 14.62 -0.79 -31.35
N TYR A 775 14.60 0.25 -30.50
CA TYR A 775 15.45 1.43 -30.67
C TYR A 775 16.92 1.12 -30.35
N GLN A 776 17.81 1.36 -31.31
CA GLN A 776 19.25 1.45 -31.08
C GLN A 776 19.66 2.90 -30.80
N TYR A 777 20.46 3.12 -29.76
CA TYR A 777 21.16 4.40 -29.55
C TYR A 777 22.22 4.62 -30.63
N SER A 778 22.33 5.85 -31.12
CA SER A 778 23.38 6.26 -32.05
C SER A 778 24.63 6.72 -31.29
N SER A 779 25.79 6.14 -31.62
CA SER A 779 27.09 6.58 -31.14
C SER A 779 27.80 7.41 -32.22
N GLN A 780 27.91 8.72 -32.00
CA GLN A 780 28.79 9.56 -32.82
C GLN A 780 30.22 9.54 -32.28
N GLN A 781 31.18 9.42 -33.18
CA GLN A 781 32.60 9.36 -32.89
C GLN A 781 33.17 10.75 -32.62
N ASN A 782 33.94 10.90 -31.55
CA ASN A 782 35.04 11.87 -31.46
C ASN A 782 36.08 11.34 -30.46
N GLN A 783 37.23 10.87 -30.96
CA GLN A 783 38.36 10.45 -30.14
C GLN A 783 39.35 11.61 -29.93
N PRO A 784 39.72 11.95 -28.69
CA PRO A 784 40.99 12.62 -28.40
C PRO A 784 42.16 11.64 -28.48
N SER A 785 43.34 12.13 -28.87
CA SER A 785 44.55 11.32 -29.06
C SER A 785 45.26 10.96 -27.75
N ILE A 786 45.84 9.75 -27.73
CA ILE A 786 46.58 9.18 -26.58
C ILE A 786 48.06 9.62 -26.62
N PRO A 787 48.66 10.10 -25.51
CA PRO A 787 50.10 10.36 -25.43
C PRO A 787 50.93 9.07 -25.26
N PRO A 788 52.22 9.05 -25.67
CA PRO A 788 53.03 7.82 -25.72
C PRO A 788 53.42 7.28 -24.33
N PRO A 789 53.67 5.96 -24.20
CA PRO A 789 53.92 5.31 -22.92
C PRO A 789 55.29 5.65 -22.34
N LEU A 790 55.33 5.93 -21.03
CA LEU A 790 56.55 6.09 -20.25
C LEU A 790 57.20 4.73 -19.93
N GLN A 791 58.52 4.67 -20.06
CA GLN A 791 59.32 3.50 -19.70
C GLN A 791 59.43 3.38 -18.17
N HIS A 792 59.14 2.20 -17.62
CA HIS A 792 59.44 1.88 -16.23
C HIS A 792 60.89 1.40 -16.10
N ASN A 793 61.74 2.16 -15.41
CA ASN A 793 62.98 1.64 -14.85
C ASN A 793 62.66 0.88 -13.55
N ASN A 794 63.28 -0.29 -13.40
CA ASN A 794 63.40 -0.96 -12.11
C ASN A 794 64.49 -0.27 -11.29
N ASP A 795 64.19 0.08 -10.05
CA ASP A 795 65.16 -0.01 -8.95
C ASP A 795 64.44 -0.21 -7.62
N ASN A 796 65.01 -1.08 -6.78
CA ASN A 796 64.48 -1.52 -5.50
C ASN A 796 65.44 -1.04 -4.40
N PRO A 797 64.95 -0.60 -3.23
CA PRO A 797 65.38 -1.37 -2.06
C PRO A 797 64.33 -1.54 -0.94
N GLN A 798 64.16 -2.80 -0.57
CA GLN A 798 63.93 -3.35 0.77
C GLN A 798 63.46 -2.42 1.91
N VAL A 799 62.27 -2.71 2.45
CA VAL A 799 61.96 -2.55 3.89
C VAL A 799 61.29 -3.85 4.39
N GLN A 800 61.44 -4.14 5.68
CA GLN A 800 61.25 -5.45 6.30
C GLN A 800 59.79 -5.91 6.46
N TYR A 801 59.60 -7.23 6.48
CA TYR A 801 58.37 -7.92 6.86
C TYR A 801 58.01 -7.77 8.34
N ASN A 802 56.72 -7.68 8.64
CA ASN A 802 56.10 -8.54 9.66
C ASN A 802 54.61 -8.80 9.33
N PRO A 803 54.03 -9.96 9.68
CA PRO A 803 52.80 -10.45 9.07
C PRO A 803 51.53 -10.10 9.86
N TYR A 804 50.40 -9.89 9.16
CA TYR A 804 49.11 -10.58 9.38
C TYR A 804 48.04 -10.08 8.37
N SER A 805 47.85 -10.84 7.31
CA SER A 805 46.61 -10.98 6.52
C SER A 805 46.57 -12.43 6.01
N PRO A 806 45.42 -13.01 5.58
CA PRO A 806 44.77 -12.66 4.31
C PRO A 806 43.21 -12.69 4.39
N GLN A 807 42.38 -12.44 3.36
CA GLN A 807 42.34 -11.68 2.09
C GLN A 807 40.84 -11.69 1.70
N GLN A 808 40.16 -10.64 1.24
CA GLN A 808 40.28 -9.89 -0.02
C GLN A 808 40.15 -10.69 -1.34
N GLN A 809 38.92 -10.69 -1.85
CA GLN A 809 38.46 -10.48 -3.25
C GLN A 809 39.37 -10.88 -4.43
N VAL A 810 38.78 -11.62 -5.39
CA VAL A 810 39.34 -11.92 -6.71
C VAL A 810 38.39 -11.43 -7.81
N ASN A 811 38.93 -10.67 -8.77
CA ASN A 811 38.28 -10.35 -10.06
C ASN A 811 38.51 -11.49 -11.08
N PRO A 812 37.52 -11.85 -11.90
CA PRO A 812 37.74 -12.58 -13.15
C PRO A 812 37.65 -11.67 -14.40
N ILE A 813 38.58 -11.89 -15.33
CA ILE A 813 38.67 -11.25 -16.65
C ILE A 813 38.22 -12.27 -17.73
N PHE A 814 37.46 -11.79 -18.73
CA PHE A 814 37.12 -12.38 -20.04
C PHE A 814 37.20 -13.91 -20.25
N SER A 815 36.08 -14.51 -20.69
CA SER A 815 36.03 -15.82 -21.37
C SER A 815 35.25 -15.75 -22.69
N GLN A 816 35.67 -16.54 -23.68
CA GLN A 816 35.14 -16.57 -25.04
C GLN A 816 33.85 -17.41 -25.19
N PRO A 817 33.03 -17.21 -26.24
CA PRO A 817 31.83 -18.00 -26.47
C PRO A 817 32.12 -19.41 -27.02
N PRO A 818 31.35 -20.45 -26.64
CA PRO A 818 31.47 -21.81 -27.17
C PRO A 818 30.83 -21.99 -28.56
N PRO A 819 31.19 -23.05 -29.31
CA PRO A 819 30.84 -23.21 -30.73
C PRO A 819 29.41 -23.73 -31.00
N GLN A 820 28.97 -23.55 -32.25
CA GLN A 820 27.66 -23.97 -32.76
C GLN A 820 27.61 -25.45 -33.18
N ASN A 821 26.37 -25.98 -33.19
CA ASN A 821 25.89 -27.19 -33.87
C ASN A 821 26.35 -28.57 -33.37
N LEU A 822 25.36 -29.34 -32.90
CA LEU A 822 25.12 -30.70 -33.39
C LEU A 822 23.63 -31.06 -33.23
N GLN A 823 22.93 -31.23 -34.36
CA GLN A 823 21.57 -31.77 -34.39
C GLN A 823 21.62 -33.31 -34.24
N MET A 824 20.74 -33.88 -33.43
CA MET A 824 20.25 -35.26 -33.61
C MET A 824 18.75 -35.36 -33.24
N PRO A 825 17.99 -36.27 -33.86
CA PRO A 825 16.53 -36.23 -33.86
C PRO A 825 15.90 -37.01 -32.70
N PHE A 826 14.79 -36.50 -32.18
CA PHE A 826 13.83 -37.30 -31.42
C PHE A 826 12.90 -38.06 -32.36
N GLY A 827 12.55 -39.28 -32.00
CA GLY A 827 11.49 -40.04 -32.65
C GLY A 827 10.81 -40.98 -31.67
N LYS A 828 9.49 -41.12 -31.84
CA LYS A 828 8.59 -42.11 -31.20
C LYS A 828 8.38 -41.91 -29.67
N GLU A 829 7.24 -42.29 -29.09
CA GLU A 829 6.09 -43.02 -29.64
C GLU A 829 4.78 -42.62 -28.93
N ASP A 830 3.65 -42.72 -29.63
CA ASP A 830 2.32 -42.61 -29.03
C ASP A 830 2.01 -43.83 -28.15
N PHE A 831 1.33 -43.65 -27.02
CA PHE A 831 0.45 -44.69 -26.49
C PHE A 831 -0.76 -44.10 -25.74
N LEU A 832 -1.94 -44.43 -26.26
CA LEU A 832 -3.23 -44.27 -25.58
C LEU A 832 -3.66 -45.62 -25.01
N GLN A 833 -3.93 -45.68 -23.71
CA GLN A 833 -5.07 -46.42 -23.14
C GLN A 833 -5.43 -45.90 -21.75
#